data_AF-A0A6C2UGJ3-F1
#
_entry.id   AF-A0A6C2UGJ3-F1
#
_cell.length_a   1.000
_cell.length_b   1.000
_cell.length_c   1.000
_cell.angle_alpha   90.00
_cell.angle_beta   90.00
_cell.angle_gamma   90.00
#
_symmetry.space_group_name_H-M   'P 1'
#
loop_
_entity.id
_entity.type
_entity.pdbx_description
1 polymer ?
#
loop_
_entity_poly.entity_id
_entity_poly.type
_entity_poly.pdbx_seq_one_letter_code
_entity_poly.pdbx_strand_id
1 'polypeptide(L)'
;MKRWRWLSLAVAMAGTVQAGLLIGFSDPTTGDPVGGSSLDGFANSSGWSSVANDAQEDNSGIYGTGTAVSDAANSNDTSWKLFPASVGVTASIDFAVTNNTGSAVDLAWFVFRGCARKATAAEDYSVEILGGGSLTAGVIDSDTLPIAQDGYIGYDIDLSGLADRTLEDGGTATFRLSVSGNSGNASTDNTYIDNVAIAADTSSFAFNLNPNDSLTFESDYPATVSTNEIVASFIGEFSSVQIENLVVTSDSNEFSVLTSTPFTMNDPNPSNALLKIEFDATLAGPIGPAVDAWSTTGSVDVVWTEVGNGTMNTNEIELIGRFRNPAVGFEIDSSLVMSLGYPDTAVTNDLTVSYDQGRPGHTNVQITAINILDASTNGFSTTTSPFTLTDPAPSNSTISIVFDNSGGQLGSKDTATANVEVVWGELGGSTNYTETVPVSVQYVNLPQGVMQLLMANPIVGVDEPHGSPQALNDFGLLTNKWYGQNISYNTDGYLKQTSGTGNNRSSFNIIESGTAGQDNFGPVDTVALTNGLYRYDFVYEVISNSTPAVWSIDAYALVGQEAFSVSNNTDYVSQDPTTGNVEYNGPVGHGTAYPEQHPSGSLRGSNAVSKTTGSVYLNVQDGMDAMFHLSSSGAPEIRLYELTLTREGEYDPNAEDPNPPNSVIAADFSDLSATNSIFAGLDQTDTNTNGVNNTWRGTLTSWESQALKSVAGDLNSKATAIITRSGTSGYDDVGVQDTIPLTSGEYELTLDIDITGGFPSNESVVRVEFYALSQDSTGNVNQVRIKHTENALLSDYMIADGTAAFTLLGSKTYTANVTEKMTLSGMPVQDGQDVALVFYHAFGPDLKIDNVLLVRTGDVVLSGYDGWASGFTGFFDTALDSDPDGDDLSNLMEYALNGDPTDSGDAASIKPVVSTVMDGGSNWLYHVHNERTDDGTLSYVVEAGNNLVFTNWNSAGIEFVDESASVGNYKSVTNRTDTDASAEFIRLQVEK
;
A
#
# COMPACT_ATOMS: atom_id res chain seq x y z
N MET A 1 16.26 -7.97 -24.95
CA MET A 1 14.86 -8.43 -25.09
C MET A 1 14.77 -9.91 -24.67
N LYS A 2 13.97 -10.18 -23.62
CA LYS A 2 13.22 -11.41 -23.21
C LYS A 2 13.91 -12.79 -23.39
N ARG A 3 14.45 -13.45 -22.34
CA ARG A 3 13.80 -14.31 -21.28
C ARG A 3 12.97 -15.49 -21.87
N TRP A 4 13.01 -16.76 -21.45
CA TRP A 4 12.91 -17.36 -20.09
C TRP A 4 13.41 -18.83 -20.03
N ARG A 5 13.77 -19.26 -18.81
CA ARG A 5 14.11 -20.60 -18.28
C ARG A 5 12.90 -21.58 -18.26
N TRP A 6 13.11 -22.91 -18.25
CA TRP A 6 13.10 -23.78 -17.04
C TRP A 6 13.22 -25.28 -17.37
N LEU A 7 13.93 -25.92 -16.43
CA LEU A 7 14.17 -27.33 -16.10
C LEU A 7 12.97 -28.30 -16.25
N SER A 8 13.22 -29.52 -16.75
CA SER A 8 12.51 -30.72 -16.27
C SER A 8 13.39 -31.96 -16.39
N LEU A 9 13.74 -32.46 -15.21
CA LEU A 9 14.26 -33.78 -14.89
C LEU A 9 13.35 -34.87 -15.48
N ALA A 10 13.91 -35.76 -16.30
CA ALA A 10 13.34 -37.08 -16.56
C ALA A 10 14.46 -38.10 -16.37
N VAL A 11 14.55 -38.61 -15.14
CA VAL A 11 15.18 -39.91 -14.87
C VAL A 11 14.32 -40.94 -15.61
N ALA A 12 14.78 -41.38 -16.78
CA ALA A 12 14.29 -42.63 -17.35
C ALA A 12 14.86 -43.75 -16.48
N MET A 13 14.00 -44.35 -15.66
CA MET A 13 14.28 -45.64 -15.04
C MET A 13 14.65 -46.64 -16.14
N ALA A 14 15.67 -47.45 -15.86
CA ALA A 14 16.16 -48.54 -16.69
C ALA A 14 15.01 -49.33 -17.33
N GLY A 15 14.85 -49.18 -18.65
CA GLY A 15 14.09 -50.13 -19.46
C GLY A 15 14.97 -51.35 -19.69
N THR A 16 14.48 -52.53 -19.32
CA THR A 16 15.04 -53.82 -19.71
C THR A 16 15.19 -53.86 -21.24
N VAL A 17 16.40 -54.05 -21.73
CA VAL A 17 16.69 -54.09 -23.18
C VAL A 17 16.06 -55.36 -23.75
N GLN A 18 15.14 -55.23 -24.71
CA GLN A 18 14.46 -56.37 -25.36
C GLN A 18 15.40 -57.07 -26.36
N ALA A 19 15.36 -58.40 -26.39
CA ALA A 19 16.09 -59.20 -27.39
C ALA A 19 15.49 -59.03 -28.79
N GLY A 20 16.34 -59.07 -29.82
CA GLY A 20 15.90 -58.96 -31.22
C GLY A 20 15.38 -60.29 -31.77
N LEU A 21 14.20 -60.30 -32.41
CA LEU A 21 13.68 -61.47 -33.15
C LEU A 21 14.68 -61.88 -34.24
N LEU A 22 15.20 -63.10 -34.14
CA LEU A 22 16.22 -63.61 -35.07
C LEU A 22 15.59 -64.43 -36.20
N ILE A 23 14.63 -65.30 -35.86
CA ILE A 23 13.80 -66.06 -36.80
C ILE A 23 12.48 -66.48 -36.16
N GLY A 24 11.36 -66.26 -36.87
CA GLY A 24 10.03 -66.75 -36.52
C GLY A 24 9.54 -67.86 -37.46
N PHE A 25 8.70 -68.77 -36.96
CA PHE A 25 8.11 -69.86 -37.74
C PHE A 25 6.59 -69.73 -37.77
N SER A 26 6.00 -69.58 -38.96
CA SER A 26 4.55 -69.36 -39.13
C SER A 26 3.80 -70.58 -39.68
N ASP A 27 4.41 -71.43 -40.51
CA ASP A 27 3.76 -72.63 -41.08
C ASP A 27 4.67 -73.89 -41.06
N PRO A 28 4.32 -74.94 -40.30
CA PRO A 28 5.09 -76.17 -40.20
C PRO A 28 4.85 -77.14 -41.38
N THR A 29 3.96 -76.79 -42.32
CA THR A 29 3.64 -77.60 -43.51
C THR A 29 4.25 -77.06 -44.80
N THR A 30 4.51 -75.75 -44.88
CA THR A 30 5.20 -75.12 -46.03
C THR A 30 6.64 -74.72 -45.72
N GLY A 31 7.01 -74.58 -44.43
CA GLY A 31 8.38 -74.36 -44.00
C GLY A 31 8.92 -72.94 -44.26
N ASP A 32 8.04 -71.96 -44.46
CA ASP A 32 8.44 -70.56 -44.68
C ASP A 32 8.71 -69.84 -43.34
N PRO A 33 9.95 -69.34 -43.09
CA PRO A 33 10.22 -68.47 -41.95
C PRO A 33 9.64 -67.06 -42.18
N VAL A 34 9.16 -66.41 -41.12
CA VAL A 34 8.57 -65.05 -41.17
C VAL A 34 9.30 -64.13 -40.20
N GLY A 35 9.78 -62.98 -40.71
CA GLY A 35 10.43 -61.93 -39.92
C GLY A 35 11.90 -62.20 -39.55
N GLY A 36 12.77 -61.19 -39.75
CA GLY A 36 14.19 -61.20 -39.35
C GLY A 36 15.17 -61.75 -40.39
N SER A 37 15.78 -60.88 -41.19
CA SER A 37 16.54 -61.21 -42.41
C SER A 37 17.97 -61.74 -42.21
N SER A 38 18.22 -62.68 -41.30
CA SER A 38 19.60 -63.05 -40.97
C SER A 38 19.88 -64.54 -40.64
N LEU A 39 18.87 -65.36 -40.37
CA LEU A 39 19.01 -66.81 -40.24
C LEU A 39 18.17 -67.57 -41.28
N ASP A 40 18.66 -68.73 -41.72
CA ASP A 40 17.85 -69.69 -42.47
C ASP A 40 17.32 -70.77 -41.53
N GLY A 41 16.04 -71.11 -41.65
CA GLY A 41 15.44 -72.18 -40.84
C GLY A 41 14.27 -72.87 -41.50
N PHE A 42 14.00 -74.09 -41.06
CA PHE A 42 12.82 -74.86 -41.45
C PHE A 42 12.32 -75.70 -40.27
N ALA A 43 11.01 -75.94 -40.24
CA ALA A 43 10.37 -76.78 -39.23
C ALA A 43 9.97 -78.14 -39.83
N ASN A 44 10.17 -79.24 -39.08
CA ASN A 44 9.72 -80.57 -39.46
C ASN A 44 8.94 -81.24 -38.32
N SER A 45 7.72 -81.67 -38.57
CA SER A 45 6.82 -82.21 -37.55
C SER A 45 6.71 -83.73 -37.62
N SER A 46 6.64 -84.40 -36.47
CA SER A 46 6.51 -85.86 -36.37
C SER A 46 5.57 -86.28 -35.23
N GLY A 47 4.87 -87.41 -35.40
CA GLY A 47 3.95 -87.94 -34.36
C GLY A 47 2.55 -87.29 -34.32
N TRP A 48 2.25 -86.40 -35.27
CA TRP A 48 0.95 -85.74 -35.43
C TRP A 48 0.05 -86.46 -36.45
N SER A 49 -1.25 -86.62 -36.16
CA SER A 49 -2.24 -87.14 -37.12
C SER A 49 -2.64 -86.11 -38.17
N SER A 50 -2.63 -84.82 -37.81
CA SER A 50 -2.75 -83.69 -38.73
C SER A 50 -2.22 -82.43 -38.06
N VAL A 51 -1.81 -81.45 -38.88
CA VAL A 51 -1.55 -80.07 -38.46
C VAL A 51 -2.51 -79.20 -39.25
N ALA A 52 -3.32 -78.41 -38.56
CA ALA A 52 -4.27 -77.51 -39.20
C ALA A 52 -4.07 -76.09 -38.69
N ASN A 53 -4.31 -75.14 -39.57
CA ASN A 53 -4.36 -73.72 -39.25
C ASN A 53 -5.68 -73.41 -38.50
N ASP A 54 -5.61 -72.70 -37.36
CA ASP A 54 -6.82 -72.16 -36.72
C ASP A 54 -7.18 -70.77 -37.26
N ALA A 55 -8.40 -70.64 -37.77
CA ALA A 55 -8.95 -69.34 -38.19
C ALA A 55 -9.49 -68.48 -37.01
N GLN A 56 -9.42 -68.97 -35.75
CA GLN A 56 -9.57 -68.13 -34.56
C GLN A 56 -8.20 -67.52 -34.21
N GLU A 57 -7.83 -66.46 -34.93
CA GLU A 57 -6.52 -65.81 -34.87
C GLU A 57 -6.29 -65.08 -33.53
N ASP A 58 -5.14 -65.32 -32.89
CA ASP A 58 -4.52 -64.34 -31.99
C ASP A 58 -3.67 -63.39 -32.85
N ASN A 59 -4.29 -62.33 -33.39
CA ASN A 59 -3.64 -61.31 -34.22
C ASN A 59 -2.71 -60.36 -33.42
N SER A 60 -2.16 -60.79 -32.29
CA SER A 60 -1.31 -59.92 -31.47
C SER A 60 0.09 -59.74 -32.02
N GLY A 61 0.62 -60.65 -32.85
CA GLY A 61 2.03 -60.62 -33.30
C GLY A 61 3.02 -60.77 -32.14
N ILE A 62 2.57 -61.23 -30.97
CA ILE A 62 3.37 -61.36 -29.76
C ILE A 62 3.94 -62.78 -29.67
N TYR A 63 5.27 -62.86 -29.63
CA TYR A 63 6.01 -64.08 -29.36
C TYR A 63 6.19 -64.27 -27.84
N GLY A 64 6.02 -65.52 -27.37
CA GLY A 64 6.19 -65.83 -25.95
C GLY A 64 5.30 -64.98 -25.03
N THR A 65 5.86 -64.44 -23.94
CA THR A 65 5.10 -63.56 -23.01
C THR A 65 5.01 -62.09 -23.46
N GLY A 66 5.73 -61.72 -24.52
CA GLY A 66 5.83 -60.34 -25.04
C GLY A 66 6.83 -59.43 -24.32
N THR A 67 7.50 -59.90 -23.27
CA THR A 67 8.65 -59.18 -22.68
C THR A 67 9.99 -59.52 -23.32
N ALA A 68 10.16 -60.75 -23.81
CA ALA A 68 11.42 -61.21 -24.39
C ALA A 68 11.60 -60.79 -25.86
N VAL A 69 10.53 -60.84 -26.66
CA VAL A 69 10.58 -60.59 -28.12
C VAL A 69 9.28 -59.93 -28.57
N SER A 70 9.36 -58.86 -29.37
CA SER A 70 8.19 -58.22 -30.00
C SER A 70 8.38 -58.15 -31.51
N ASP A 71 7.42 -58.64 -32.30
CA ASP A 71 7.40 -58.39 -33.75
C ASP A 71 6.74 -57.04 -34.05
N ALA A 72 7.28 -56.33 -35.03
CA ALA A 72 6.78 -55.03 -35.48
C ALA A 72 5.73 -55.13 -36.60
N ALA A 73 5.34 -56.34 -37.02
CA ALA A 73 4.41 -56.55 -38.12
C ALA A 73 3.15 -57.34 -37.72
N ASN A 74 1.98 -56.81 -38.12
CA ASN A 74 0.70 -57.50 -38.09
C ASN A 74 0.67 -58.60 -39.17
N SER A 75 1.52 -59.63 -39.04
CA SER A 75 1.43 -60.84 -39.84
C SER A 75 0.23 -61.66 -39.39
N ASN A 76 -0.43 -62.29 -40.36
CA ASN A 76 -1.58 -63.15 -40.15
C ASN A 76 -1.10 -64.49 -39.58
N ASP A 77 -0.35 -64.46 -38.48
CA ASP A 77 0.38 -65.62 -37.98
C ASP A 77 -0.60 -66.70 -37.55
N THR A 78 -0.37 -67.86 -38.13
CA THR A 78 -1.33 -68.93 -38.15
C THR A 78 -1.07 -69.84 -36.98
N SER A 79 -1.97 -69.85 -36.00
CA SER A 79 -1.82 -70.76 -34.86
C SER A 79 -1.97 -72.22 -35.27
N TRP A 80 -1.14 -73.08 -34.69
CA TRP A 80 -1.07 -74.50 -35.06
C TRP A 80 -2.00 -75.32 -34.17
N LYS A 81 -2.99 -75.95 -34.80
CA LYS A 81 -3.81 -77.00 -34.19
C LYS A 81 -3.11 -78.33 -34.38
N LEU A 82 -2.55 -78.84 -33.29
CA LEU A 82 -1.78 -80.06 -33.33
C LEU A 82 -2.60 -81.22 -32.75
N PHE A 83 -2.76 -82.28 -33.56
CA PHE A 83 -3.53 -83.47 -33.20
C PHE A 83 -2.58 -84.65 -32.99
N PRO A 84 -2.37 -85.16 -31.76
CA PRO A 84 -1.50 -86.31 -31.55
C PRO A 84 -1.98 -87.52 -32.37
N ALA A 85 -1.07 -88.35 -32.89
CA ALA A 85 -1.45 -89.48 -33.75
C ALA A 85 -2.35 -90.52 -33.06
N SER A 86 -2.15 -90.72 -31.77
CA SER A 86 -2.96 -91.59 -30.91
C SER A 86 -2.70 -91.30 -29.42
N VAL A 87 -3.56 -91.81 -28.54
CA VAL A 87 -3.39 -91.73 -27.08
C VAL A 87 -2.02 -92.25 -26.67
N GLY A 88 -1.29 -91.51 -25.82
CA GLY A 88 0.03 -91.90 -25.32
C GLY A 88 1.20 -91.74 -26.31
N VAL A 89 1.01 -91.10 -27.46
CA VAL A 89 2.11 -90.75 -28.38
C VAL A 89 2.64 -89.35 -28.08
N THR A 90 3.96 -89.24 -27.92
CA THR A 90 4.66 -87.95 -27.93
C THR A 90 4.76 -87.46 -29.36
N ALA A 91 4.33 -86.22 -29.59
CA ALA A 91 4.44 -85.56 -30.87
C ALA A 91 5.43 -84.40 -30.77
N SER A 92 6.13 -84.09 -31.85
CA SER A 92 7.24 -83.12 -31.82
C SER A 92 7.35 -82.30 -33.09
N ILE A 93 8.00 -81.14 -32.97
CA ILE A 93 8.39 -80.27 -34.09
C ILE A 93 9.86 -79.90 -33.91
N ASP A 94 10.65 -80.14 -34.96
CA ASP A 94 12.07 -79.82 -35.03
C ASP A 94 12.27 -78.52 -35.80
N PHE A 95 12.85 -77.52 -35.15
CA PHE A 95 13.25 -76.23 -35.70
C PHE A 95 14.75 -76.25 -35.95
N ALA A 96 15.13 -76.47 -37.21
CA ALA A 96 16.52 -76.39 -37.63
C ALA A 96 16.85 -74.95 -38.02
N VAL A 97 18.01 -74.48 -37.56
CA VAL A 97 18.47 -73.10 -37.72
C VAL A 97 19.92 -73.11 -38.18
N THR A 98 20.25 -72.29 -39.17
CA THR A 98 21.63 -72.08 -39.65
C THR A 98 21.97 -70.60 -39.57
N ASN A 99 23.10 -70.27 -38.94
CA ASN A 99 23.63 -68.92 -38.96
C ASN A 99 24.32 -68.63 -40.29
N ASN A 100 23.79 -67.68 -41.07
CA ASN A 100 24.37 -67.23 -42.33
C ASN A 100 24.62 -65.70 -42.32
N THR A 101 24.79 -65.11 -41.13
CA THR A 101 24.91 -63.65 -40.96
C THR A 101 26.29 -63.08 -41.31
N GLY A 102 27.31 -63.93 -41.47
CA GLY A 102 28.70 -63.50 -41.60
C GLY A 102 29.36 -63.14 -40.26
N SER A 103 28.71 -63.35 -39.12
CA SER A 103 29.25 -63.12 -37.77
C SER A 103 28.66 -64.09 -36.76
N ALA A 104 29.29 -64.25 -35.59
CA ALA A 104 28.74 -65.07 -34.52
C ALA A 104 27.43 -64.45 -33.97
N VAL A 105 26.47 -65.28 -33.60
CA VAL A 105 25.19 -64.85 -33.04
C VAL A 105 24.92 -65.57 -31.73
N ASP A 106 24.79 -64.80 -30.64
CA ASP A 106 24.42 -65.32 -29.33
C ASP A 106 22.91 -65.53 -29.23
N LEU A 107 22.49 -66.78 -29.01
CA LEU A 107 21.08 -67.11 -28.81
C LEU A 107 20.68 -66.79 -27.36
N ALA A 108 19.61 -66.01 -27.20
CA ALA A 108 19.11 -65.59 -25.90
C ALA A 108 17.87 -66.37 -25.46
N TRP A 109 16.90 -66.55 -26.36
CA TRP A 109 15.59 -67.11 -26.01
C TRP A 109 15.06 -68.08 -27.07
N PHE A 110 14.44 -69.17 -26.61
CA PHE A 110 13.49 -69.95 -27.40
C PHE A 110 12.10 -69.62 -26.89
N VAL A 111 11.24 -69.07 -27.73
CA VAL A 111 9.93 -68.56 -27.31
C VAL A 111 8.82 -69.27 -28.07
N PHE A 112 7.70 -69.53 -27.41
CA PHE A 112 6.48 -70.01 -28.04
C PHE A 112 5.25 -69.66 -27.20
N ARG A 113 4.07 -69.78 -27.79
CA ARG A 113 2.80 -69.71 -27.06
C ARG A 113 2.06 -71.02 -27.18
N GLY A 114 1.41 -71.45 -26.10
CA GLY A 114 0.70 -72.72 -26.13
C GLY A 114 -0.38 -72.89 -25.08
N CYS A 115 -1.32 -73.80 -25.36
CA CYS A 115 -2.30 -74.30 -24.39
C CYS A 115 -2.86 -75.67 -24.79
N ALA A 116 -3.39 -76.39 -23.80
CA ALA A 116 -4.17 -77.61 -23.99
C ALA A 116 -5.67 -77.26 -23.98
N ARG A 117 -6.44 -77.64 -25.01
CA ARG A 117 -7.86 -77.21 -25.10
C ARG A 117 -8.76 -77.86 -24.05
N LYS A 118 -8.40 -79.05 -23.60
CA LYS A 118 -9.16 -79.86 -22.62
C LYS A 118 -8.18 -80.62 -21.74
N ALA A 119 -8.65 -81.01 -20.55
CA ALA A 119 -7.91 -81.82 -19.58
C ALA A 119 -7.43 -83.20 -20.08
N THR A 120 -7.83 -83.60 -21.28
CA THR A 120 -7.46 -84.88 -21.88
C THR A 120 -6.52 -84.72 -23.09
N ALA A 121 -6.19 -83.49 -23.49
CA ALA A 121 -5.22 -83.21 -24.56
C ALA A 121 -3.77 -83.43 -24.10
N ALA A 122 -2.80 -83.36 -25.02
CA ALA A 122 -1.38 -83.37 -24.64
C ALA A 122 -1.03 -82.03 -23.97
N GLU A 123 -0.59 -82.09 -22.71
CA GLU A 123 -0.26 -80.91 -21.92
C GLU A 123 1.22 -80.85 -21.51
N ASP A 124 1.92 -81.97 -21.39
CA ASP A 124 3.33 -81.97 -21.01
C ASP A 124 4.21 -81.56 -22.20
N TYR A 125 4.87 -80.40 -22.16
CA TYR A 125 5.83 -79.98 -23.18
C TYR A 125 7.28 -80.18 -22.72
N SER A 126 8.18 -80.37 -23.68
CA SER A 126 9.62 -80.31 -23.46
C SER A 126 10.29 -79.71 -24.68
N VAL A 127 11.24 -78.79 -24.44
CA VAL A 127 12.13 -78.26 -25.48
C VAL A 127 13.52 -78.83 -25.26
N GLU A 128 14.09 -79.42 -26.31
CA GLU A 128 15.43 -79.99 -26.30
C GLU A 128 16.26 -79.53 -27.50
N ILE A 129 17.57 -79.48 -27.35
CA ILE A 129 18.52 -79.33 -28.46
C ILE A 129 18.93 -80.73 -28.91
N LEU A 130 18.77 -81.02 -30.19
CA LEU A 130 19.15 -82.30 -30.77
C LEU A 130 20.64 -82.36 -31.11
N GLY A 131 21.23 -83.54 -30.96
CA GLY A 131 22.61 -83.79 -31.39
C GLY A 131 22.76 -83.74 -32.91
N GLY A 132 23.91 -83.24 -33.37
CA GLY A 132 24.25 -83.13 -34.80
C GLY A 132 24.50 -81.71 -35.30
N GLY A 133 24.28 -80.69 -34.45
CA GLY A 133 24.63 -79.29 -34.70
C GLY A 133 25.81 -78.79 -33.86
N SER A 134 25.97 -77.47 -33.82
CA SER A 134 27.01 -76.72 -33.11
C SER A 134 26.75 -76.54 -31.61
N LEU A 135 25.51 -76.70 -31.16
CA LEU A 135 25.12 -76.55 -29.75
C LEU A 135 25.08 -77.91 -29.03
N THR A 136 25.34 -77.89 -27.72
CA THR A 136 25.29 -79.06 -26.86
C THR A 136 23.87 -79.61 -26.76
N ALA A 137 23.70 -80.90 -27.05
CA ALA A 137 22.41 -81.57 -27.02
C ALA A 137 21.92 -81.85 -25.60
N GLY A 138 20.62 -81.68 -25.37
CA GLY A 138 19.98 -81.93 -24.09
C GLY A 138 18.62 -81.22 -23.95
N VAL A 139 17.85 -81.61 -22.94
CA VAL A 139 16.60 -80.92 -22.58
C VAL A 139 16.96 -79.57 -21.96
N ILE A 140 16.38 -78.50 -22.50
CA ILE A 140 16.57 -77.12 -22.03
C ILE A 140 15.43 -76.66 -21.13
N ASP A 141 14.20 -77.11 -21.42
CA ASP A 141 13.04 -76.82 -20.57
C ASP A 141 11.96 -77.91 -20.71
N SER A 142 11.12 -78.03 -19.69
CA SER A 142 9.93 -78.89 -19.73
C SER A 142 8.93 -78.47 -18.65
N ASP A 143 7.67 -78.31 -19.02
CA ASP A 143 6.58 -78.00 -18.09
C ASP A 143 5.24 -78.45 -18.70
N THR A 144 4.13 -78.07 -18.07
CA THR A 144 2.77 -78.38 -18.49
C THR A 144 2.07 -77.16 -19.08
N LEU A 145 1.39 -77.36 -20.20
CA LEU A 145 0.54 -76.37 -20.84
C LEU A 145 -0.77 -76.24 -20.05
N PRO A 146 -1.28 -75.01 -19.86
CA PRO A 146 -2.53 -74.79 -19.17
C PRO A 146 -3.72 -75.35 -19.96
N ILE A 147 -4.76 -75.78 -19.25
CA ILE A 147 -6.04 -76.13 -19.87
C ILE A 147 -6.85 -74.85 -20.12
N ALA A 148 -6.91 -74.39 -21.37
CA ALA A 148 -7.62 -73.16 -21.77
C ALA A 148 -8.40 -73.35 -23.07
N GLN A 149 -9.67 -72.91 -23.09
CA GLN A 149 -10.53 -73.09 -24.27
C GLN A 149 -10.20 -72.14 -25.42
N ASP A 150 -9.74 -70.91 -25.12
CA ASP A 150 -9.47 -69.83 -26.08
C ASP A 150 -8.35 -68.85 -25.60
N GLY A 151 -7.33 -69.33 -24.88
CA GLY A 151 -6.26 -68.48 -24.33
C GLY A 151 -4.88 -69.11 -24.47
N TYR A 152 -3.98 -68.46 -25.21
CA TYR A 152 -2.59 -68.86 -25.37
C TYR A 152 -1.73 -68.24 -24.26
N ILE A 153 -0.96 -69.05 -23.54
CA ILE A 153 0.05 -68.56 -22.59
C ILE A 153 1.42 -68.55 -23.27
N GLY A 154 2.18 -67.49 -22.99
CA GLY A 154 3.54 -67.33 -23.47
C GLY A 154 4.57 -68.07 -22.64
N TYR A 155 5.56 -68.62 -23.32
CA TYR A 155 6.71 -69.28 -22.73
C TYR A 155 7.97 -68.66 -23.32
N ASP A 156 8.82 -68.14 -22.44
CA ASP A 156 10.13 -67.56 -22.77
C ASP A 156 11.21 -68.44 -22.13
N ILE A 157 11.81 -69.34 -22.92
CA ILE A 157 12.83 -70.25 -22.43
C ILE A 157 14.20 -69.58 -22.57
N ASP A 158 14.83 -69.35 -21.42
CA ASP A 158 16.17 -68.75 -21.33
C ASP A 158 17.24 -69.73 -21.83
N LEU A 159 18.02 -69.30 -22.83
CA LEU A 159 19.15 -70.06 -23.36
C LEU A 159 20.49 -69.65 -22.74
N SER A 160 20.51 -68.64 -21.84
CA SER A 160 21.73 -68.17 -21.17
C SER A 160 22.44 -69.25 -20.33
N GLY A 161 21.71 -70.27 -19.89
CA GLY A 161 22.26 -71.42 -19.17
C GLY A 161 23.13 -72.36 -20.03
N LEU A 162 23.11 -72.20 -21.36
CA LEU A 162 23.95 -72.97 -22.28
C LEU A 162 25.32 -72.31 -22.42
N ALA A 163 26.37 -73.04 -22.05
CA ALA A 163 27.75 -72.52 -22.13
C ALA A 163 28.22 -72.23 -23.57
N ASP A 164 27.58 -72.84 -24.56
CA ASP A 164 27.90 -72.76 -25.99
C ASP A 164 26.78 -72.13 -26.82
N ARG A 165 25.98 -71.22 -26.22
CA ARG A 165 24.83 -70.54 -26.87
C ARG A 165 25.18 -69.68 -28.09
N THR A 166 26.46 -69.45 -28.36
CA THR A 166 26.96 -68.71 -29.53
C THR A 166 26.97 -69.60 -30.76
N LEU A 167 26.15 -69.25 -31.76
CA LEU A 167 26.16 -69.89 -33.05
C LEU A 167 27.08 -69.12 -34.00
N GLU A 168 28.26 -69.67 -34.30
CA GLU A 168 29.21 -69.09 -35.27
C GLU A 168 28.62 -69.00 -36.68
N ASP A 169 29.20 -68.18 -37.57
CA ASP A 169 28.80 -68.13 -38.98
C ASP A 169 28.96 -69.51 -39.65
N GLY A 170 27.92 -69.95 -40.34
CA GLY A 170 27.76 -71.30 -40.90
C GLY A 170 27.37 -72.39 -39.87
N GLY A 171 27.28 -72.07 -38.58
CA GLY A 171 26.88 -73.00 -37.52
C GLY A 171 25.40 -73.36 -37.60
N THR A 172 25.05 -74.58 -37.17
CA THR A 172 23.66 -75.08 -37.20
C THR A 172 23.19 -75.56 -35.84
N ALA A 173 21.92 -75.32 -35.48
CA ALA A 173 21.30 -75.86 -34.28
C ALA A 173 19.91 -76.41 -34.60
N THR A 174 19.47 -77.46 -33.89
CA THR A 174 18.11 -77.99 -34.03
C THR A 174 17.43 -78.06 -32.68
N PHE A 175 16.38 -77.27 -32.50
CA PHE A 175 15.53 -77.27 -31.31
C PHE A 175 14.31 -78.16 -31.58
N ARG A 176 13.98 -79.06 -30.67
CA ARG A 176 12.76 -79.87 -30.73
C ARG A 176 11.80 -79.44 -29.62
N LEU A 177 10.61 -78.98 -30.00
CA LEU A 177 9.48 -78.86 -29.09
C LEU A 177 8.64 -80.13 -29.17
N SER A 178 8.57 -80.88 -28.08
CA SER A 178 7.74 -82.07 -27.93
C SER A 178 6.56 -81.79 -27.01
N VAL A 179 5.41 -82.39 -27.29
CA VAL A 179 4.29 -82.47 -26.34
C VAL A 179 3.79 -83.90 -26.16
N SER A 180 3.38 -84.22 -24.94
CA SER A 180 2.93 -85.55 -24.53
C SER A 180 1.84 -85.47 -23.44
N GLY A 181 1.46 -86.59 -22.83
CA GLY A 181 0.43 -86.61 -21.78
C GLY A 181 -1.02 -86.81 -22.25
N ASN A 182 -1.27 -86.92 -23.57
CA ASN A 182 -2.62 -87.13 -24.10
C ASN A 182 -3.26 -88.44 -23.59
N SER A 183 -4.38 -88.31 -22.88
CA SER A 183 -5.21 -89.41 -22.36
C SER A 183 -6.60 -89.50 -23.03
N GLY A 184 -6.90 -88.57 -23.94
CA GLY A 184 -8.20 -88.35 -24.58
C GLY A 184 -8.29 -88.76 -26.05
N ASN A 185 -9.37 -88.33 -26.71
CA ASN A 185 -9.59 -88.67 -28.11
C ASN A 185 -8.75 -87.75 -29.03
N ALA A 186 -7.77 -88.33 -29.71
CA ALA A 186 -6.86 -87.70 -30.67
C ALA A 186 -7.53 -86.83 -31.76
N SER A 187 -8.83 -86.99 -32.02
CA SER A 187 -9.57 -86.22 -33.02
C SER A 187 -10.31 -84.98 -32.47
N THR A 188 -10.44 -84.83 -31.15
CA THR A 188 -11.21 -83.74 -30.54
C THR A 188 -10.52 -83.00 -29.39
N ASP A 189 -9.39 -83.54 -28.93
CA ASP A 189 -8.64 -83.05 -27.78
C ASP A 189 -7.30 -82.54 -28.30
N ASN A 190 -7.24 -81.23 -28.53
CA ASN A 190 -6.17 -80.59 -29.31
C ASN A 190 -5.22 -79.84 -28.39
N THR A 191 -3.97 -79.75 -28.82
CA THR A 191 -2.96 -78.86 -28.25
C THR A 191 -2.69 -77.75 -29.26
N TYR A 192 -2.69 -76.51 -28.80
CA TYR A 192 -2.41 -75.35 -29.63
C TYR A 192 -1.02 -74.83 -29.32
N ILE A 193 -0.24 -74.60 -30.37
CA ILE A 193 1.08 -73.95 -30.31
C ILE A 193 1.11 -72.86 -31.37
N ASP A 194 1.66 -71.70 -31.03
CA ASP A 194 1.75 -70.56 -31.93
C ASP A 194 2.96 -69.69 -31.61
N ASN A 195 3.32 -68.77 -32.51
CA ASN A 195 4.37 -67.76 -32.37
C ASN A 195 5.67 -68.36 -31.79
N VAL A 196 6.20 -69.37 -32.48
CA VAL A 196 7.48 -69.99 -32.12
C VAL A 196 8.61 -69.19 -32.76
N ALA A 197 9.59 -68.77 -31.96
CA ALA A 197 10.77 -68.07 -32.45
C ALA A 197 12.02 -68.37 -31.64
N ILE A 198 13.16 -68.00 -32.24
CA ILE A 198 14.45 -67.92 -31.57
C ILE A 198 14.95 -66.48 -31.68
N ALA A 199 15.43 -65.92 -30.57
CA ALA A 199 15.88 -64.53 -30.48
C ALA A 199 17.36 -64.43 -30.08
N ALA A 200 18.05 -63.39 -30.56
CA ALA A 200 19.44 -63.11 -30.20
C ALA A 200 19.58 -62.12 -29.05
N ASP A 201 20.69 -62.26 -28.34
CA ASP A 201 21.21 -61.24 -27.43
C ASP A 201 21.75 -60.06 -28.26
N THR A 202 21.05 -58.92 -28.25
CA THR A 202 21.45 -57.72 -29.02
C THR A 202 22.17 -56.68 -28.17
N SER A 203 22.85 -57.08 -27.09
CA SER A 203 23.56 -56.15 -26.22
C SER A 203 24.74 -55.46 -26.93
N SER A 204 24.64 -54.14 -27.14
CA SER A 204 25.79 -53.30 -27.56
C SER A 204 26.55 -52.83 -26.31
N PHE A 205 27.81 -53.23 -26.16
CA PHE A 205 28.69 -52.73 -25.10
C PHE A 205 28.94 -51.21 -25.24
N ALA A 206 28.84 -50.45 -24.15
CA ALA A 206 29.18 -49.02 -24.11
C ALA A 206 29.88 -48.64 -22.80
N PHE A 207 30.98 -47.90 -22.88
CA PHE A 207 31.68 -47.31 -21.73
C PHE A 207 31.51 -45.79 -21.74
N ASN A 208 31.10 -45.21 -20.61
CA ASN A 208 30.77 -43.80 -20.48
C ASN A 208 31.50 -43.17 -19.27
N LEU A 209 32.00 -41.96 -19.48
CA LEU A 209 32.59 -41.11 -18.44
C LEU A 209 31.70 -39.88 -18.23
N ASN A 210 31.57 -39.42 -16.99
CA ASN A 210 30.86 -38.19 -16.66
C ASN A 210 31.66 -37.38 -15.61
N PRO A 211 32.18 -36.19 -15.95
CA PRO A 211 32.18 -35.60 -17.29
C PRO A 211 33.04 -36.40 -18.29
N ASN A 212 32.72 -36.33 -19.58
CA ASN A 212 33.48 -36.98 -20.66
C ASN A 212 34.46 -36.03 -21.38
N ASP A 213 34.33 -34.71 -21.19
CA ASP A 213 35.11 -33.71 -21.90
C ASP A 213 36.13 -33.02 -20.98
N SER A 214 35.66 -32.42 -19.88
CA SER A 214 36.53 -31.67 -18.95
C SER A 214 36.09 -31.79 -17.49
N LEU A 215 37.05 -31.84 -16.57
CA LEU A 215 36.87 -31.80 -15.12
C LEU A 215 37.53 -30.53 -14.54
N THR A 216 36.73 -29.67 -13.90
CA THR A 216 37.23 -28.41 -13.30
C THR A 216 37.41 -28.52 -11.79
N PHE A 217 38.49 -27.96 -11.28
CA PHE A 217 38.84 -27.87 -9.87
C PHE A 217 38.90 -26.40 -9.46
N GLU A 218 38.29 -26.04 -8.34
CA GLU A 218 38.36 -24.69 -7.79
C GLU A 218 39.02 -24.75 -6.41
N SER A 219 40.15 -24.06 -6.27
CA SER A 219 40.85 -23.86 -5.00
C SER A 219 40.81 -22.38 -4.64
N ASP A 220 40.00 -22.05 -3.64
CA ASP A 220 39.95 -20.71 -3.06
C ASP A 220 40.99 -20.63 -1.97
N TYR A 221 41.93 -19.67 -2.06
CA TYR A 221 42.89 -19.41 -0.99
C TYR A 221 42.15 -19.38 0.37
N PRO A 222 42.66 -20.03 1.45
CA PRO A 222 43.97 -20.62 1.62
C PRO A 222 43.98 -22.10 1.25
N ALA A 223 42.87 -22.65 0.77
CA ALA A 223 42.86 -24.00 0.24
C ALA A 223 43.77 -24.01 -0.98
N THR A 224 44.84 -24.79 -0.88
CA THR A 224 45.78 -24.96 -1.98
C THR A 224 45.56 -26.27 -2.71
N VAL A 225 44.63 -27.10 -2.21
CA VAL A 225 44.33 -28.42 -2.75
C VAL A 225 42.82 -28.55 -2.88
N SER A 226 42.37 -29.11 -3.99
CA SER A 226 40.96 -29.44 -4.24
C SER A 226 40.85 -30.78 -4.96
N THR A 227 39.78 -31.52 -4.70
CA THR A 227 39.53 -32.82 -5.31
C THR A 227 38.25 -32.78 -6.12
N ASN A 228 38.24 -33.46 -7.25
CA ASN A 228 37.04 -33.68 -8.04
C ASN A 228 37.10 -35.08 -8.68
N GLU A 229 36.00 -35.56 -9.24
CA GLU A 229 35.89 -36.95 -9.68
C GLU A 229 35.20 -37.10 -11.04
N ILE A 230 35.63 -38.11 -11.79
CA ILE A 230 34.95 -38.59 -12.99
C ILE A 230 34.19 -39.86 -12.61
N VAL A 231 32.91 -39.91 -12.94
CA VAL A 231 32.08 -41.11 -12.80
C VAL A 231 32.28 -41.98 -14.03
N ALA A 232 32.86 -43.16 -13.86
CA ALA A 232 32.97 -44.17 -14.90
C ALA A 232 31.82 -45.18 -14.80
N SER A 233 31.20 -45.49 -15.94
CA SER A 233 30.08 -46.41 -16.07
C SER A 233 30.18 -47.20 -17.36
N PHE A 234 29.53 -48.36 -17.43
CA PHE A 234 29.43 -49.16 -18.65
C PHE A 234 28.09 -49.87 -18.72
N ILE A 235 27.70 -50.33 -19.90
CA ILE A 235 26.49 -51.13 -20.19
C ILE A 235 26.93 -52.38 -20.97
N GLY A 236 26.47 -53.58 -20.54
CA GLY A 236 26.66 -54.87 -21.23
C GLY A 236 26.48 -56.05 -20.27
N GLU A 237 25.42 -56.86 -20.44
CA GLU A 237 24.94 -57.84 -19.44
C GLU A 237 25.94 -58.93 -19.03
N PHE A 238 27.02 -59.14 -19.80
CA PHE A 238 28.05 -60.14 -19.53
C PHE A 238 29.48 -59.60 -19.53
N SER A 239 29.63 -58.27 -19.54
CA SER A 239 30.94 -57.61 -19.54
C SER A 239 31.34 -57.16 -18.14
N SER A 240 32.62 -57.25 -17.82
CA SER A 240 33.25 -56.43 -16.77
C SER A 240 34.21 -55.47 -17.46
N VAL A 241 34.41 -54.29 -16.90
CA VAL A 241 35.41 -53.33 -17.40
C VAL A 241 36.51 -53.18 -16.37
N GLN A 242 37.75 -53.41 -16.77
CA GLN A 242 38.91 -53.12 -15.94
C GLN A 242 39.43 -51.72 -16.27
N ILE A 243 39.46 -50.83 -15.28
CA ILE A 243 40.24 -49.60 -15.37
C ILE A 243 41.69 -50.00 -15.13
N GLU A 244 42.50 -49.99 -16.18
CA GLU A 244 43.89 -50.44 -16.16
C GLU A 244 44.79 -49.39 -15.56
N ASN A 245 44.59 -48.14 -15.97
CA ASN A 245 45.45 -47.04 -15.56
C ASN A 245 44.73 -45.70 -15.65
N LEU A 246 45.15 -44.76 -14.81
CA LEU A 246 44.80 -43.36 -14.90
C LEU A 246 46.11 -42.60 -15.06
N VAL A 247 46.36 -42.05 -16.25
CA VAL A 247 47.61 -41.35 -16.54
C VAL A 247 47.34 -39.86 -16.64
N VAL A 248 47.85 -39.10 -15.68
CA VAL A 248 47.74 -37.64 -15.68
C VAL A 248 48.94 -37.02 -16.39
N THR A 249 48.65 -36.09 -17.30
CA THR A 249 49.66 -35.27 -17.99
C THR A 249 49.39 -33.80 -17.70
N SER A 250 50.40 -33.08 -17.21
CA SER A 250 50.34 -31.63 -16.97
C SER A 250 51.75 -31.03 -17.02
N ASP A 251 51.84 -29.71 -17.21
CA ASP A 251 53.12 -29.03 -17.35
C ASP A 251 53.90 -28.94 -16.02
N SER A 252 53.22 -28.95 -14.88
CA SER A 252 53.81 -28.74 -13.54
C SER A 252 53.50 -29.83 -12.51
N ASN A 253 52.90 -30.96 -12.91
CA ASN A 253 52.48 -32.05 -12.01
C ASN A 253 51.50 -31.61 -10.91
N GLU A 254 50.71 -30.58 -11.18
CA GLU A 254 49.71 -30.03 -10.26
C GLU A 254 48.47 -30.92 -10.11
N PHE A 255 48.27 -31.88 -11.00
CA PHE A 255 47.19 -32.85 -10.92
C PHE A 255 47.74 -34.21 -10.50
N SER A 256 47.05 -34.91 -9.60
CA SER A 256 47.42 -36.26 -9.18
C SER A 256 46.20 -37.17 -9.06
N VAL A 257 46.40 -38.46 -9.33
CA VAL A 257 45.35 -39.48 -9.22
C VAL A 257 45.28 -39.99 -7.79
N LEU A 258 44.08 -39.96 -7.20
CA LEU A 258 43.82 -40.54 -5.87
C LEU A 258 43.22 -41.94 -5.94
N THR A 259 42.57 -42.31 -7.05
CA THR A 259 42.01 -43.65 -7.25
C THR A 259 43.12 -44.65 -7.63
N SER A 260 43.23 -45.74 -6.87
CA SER A 260 44.19 -46.82 -7.16
C SER A 260 43.75 -47.66 -8.36
N THR A 261 44.66 -47.90 -9.32
CA THR A 261 44.49 -48.81 -10.46
C THR A 261 45.52 -49.94 -10.45
N PRO A 262 45.24 -51.10 -11.09
CA PRO A 262 43.99 -51.42 -11.80
C PRO A 262 42.86 -51.83 -10.84
N PHE A 263 41.61 -51.65 -11.26
CA PHE A 263 40.44 -52.21 -10.59
C PHE A 263 39.35 -52.61 -11.60
N THR A 264 38.50 -53.56 -11.22
CA THR A 264 37.45 -54.09 -12.11
C THR A 264 36.07 -53.62 -11.68
N MET A 265 35.32 -53.07 -12.63
CA MET A 265 33.90 -52.78 -12.53
C MET A 265 33.11 -54.00 -13.03
N ASN A 266 32.29 -54.59 -12.17
CA ASN A 266 31.58 -55.86 -12.45
C ASN A 266 30.08 -55.71 -12.70
N ASP A 267 29.50 -54.54 -12.41
CA ASP A 267 28.05 -54.34 -12.45
C ASP A 267 27.66 -53.45 -13.66
N PRO A 268 27.04 -53.98 -14.72
CA PRO A 268 26.77 -53.23 -15.96
C PRO A 268 25.58 -52.26 -15.94
N ASN A 269 24.74 -52.20 -14.89
CA ASN A 269 23.77 -51.10 -14.79
C ASN A 269 23.18 -50.90 -13.37
N PRO A 270 23.39 -49.73 -12.73
CA PRO A 270 24.42 -48.74 -13.04
C PRO A 270 25.75 -49.12 -12.38
N SER A 271 26.82 -49.24 -13.18
CA SER A 271 28.18 -49.12 -12.63
C SER A 271 28.51 -47.65 -12.44
N ASN A 272 28.99 -47.24 -11.27
CA ASN A 272 29.43 -45.88 -11.01
C ASN A 272 30.72 -45.87 -10.19
N ALA A 273 31.84 -46.21 -10.82
CA ALA A 273 33.15 -46.07 -10.18
C ALA A 273 33.59 -44.60 -10.19
N LEU A 274 34.08 -44.12 -9.04
CA LEU A 274 34.57 -42.75 -8.90
C LEU A 274 36.09 -42.71 -9.12
N LEU A 275 36.51 -42.03 -10.19
CA LEU A 275 37.89 -41.75 -10.51
C LEU A 275 38.26 -40.40 -9.92
N LYS A 276 38.85 -40.41 -8.72
CA LYS A 276 39.19 -39.22 -7.94
C LYS A 276 40.54 -38.68 -8.38
N ILE A 277 40.56 -37.38 -8.65
CA ILE A 277 41.72 -36.61 -9.02
C ILE A 277 41.84 -35.45 -8.04
N GLU A 278 43.06 -35.04 -7.77
CA GLU A 278 43.41 -33.90 -6.95
C GLU A 278 44.12 -32.85 -7.79
N PHE A 279 43.83 -31.58 -7.53
CA PHE A 279 44.57 -30.42 -8.00
C PHE A 279 45.25 -29.76 -6.80
N ASP A 280 46.59 -29.66 -6.84
CA ASP A 280 47.42 -28.92 -5.88
C ASP A 280 47.97 -27.65 -6.55
N ALA A 281 47.35 -26.53 -6.21
CA ALA A 281 47.69 -25.21 -6.71
C ALA A 281 49.11 -24.77 -6.33
N THR A 282 49.71 -25.33 -5.26
CA THR A 282 51.10 -25.00 -4.87
C THR A 282 52.14 -25.49 -5.86
N LEU A 283 51.80 -26.51 -6.66
CA LEU A 283 52.69 -27.09 -7.66
C LEU A 283 52.63 -26.34 -9.00
N ALA A 284 51.48 -25.76 -9.34
CA ALA A 284 51.30 -24.99 -10.56
C ALA A 284 51.79 -23.54 -10.48
N GLY A 285 51.84 -22.94 -9.28
CA GLY A 285 52.31 -21.57 -9.13
C GLY A 285 52.53 -21.14 -7.68
N PRO A 286 53.17 -19.98 -7.46
CA PRO A 286 53.32 -19.43 -6.11
C PRO A 286 51.93 -19.14 -5.51
N ILE A 287 51.71 -19.58 -4.27
CA ILE A 287 50.47 -19.29 -3.53
C ILE A 287 50.77 -18.34 -2.38
N GLY A 288 49.93 -17.32 -2.23
CA GLY A 288 50.00 -16.39 -1.12
C GLY A 288 48.86 -15.37 -1.13
N PRO A 289 48.71 -14.61 -0.04
CA PRO A 289 47.61 -13.65 0.13
C PRO A 289 47.62 -12.53 -0.91
N ALA A 290 48.74 -12.28 -1.60
CA ALA A 290 48.90 -11.24 -2.62
C ALA A 290 48.92 -11.76 -4.08
N VAL A 291 48.68 -13.06 -4.30
CA VAL A 291 48.72 -13.66 -5.65
C VAL A 291 47.37 -13.50 -6.34
N ASP A 292 47.35 -13.00 -7.58
CA ASP A 292 46.11 -12.89 -8.36
C ASP A 292 45.56 -14.26 -8.76
N ALA A 293 44.26 -14.32 -9.09
CA ALA A 293 43.64 -15.56 -9.56
C ALA A 293 44.29 -16.01 -10.89
N TRP A 294 44.43 -17.33 -11.06
CA TRP A 294 45.00 -17.93 -12.26
C TRP A 294 44.40 -19.31 -12.53
N SER A 295 44.62 -19.82 -13.74
CA SER A 295 44.20 -21.16 -14.14
C SER A 295 45.33 -21.91 -14.83
N THR A 296 45.35 -23.22 -14.66
CA THR A 296 46.22 -24.16 -15.36
C THR A 296 45.39 -25.31 -15.95
N THR A 297 45.95 -26.02 -16.92
CA THR A 297 45.30 -27.11 -17.63
C THR A 297 46.19 -28.35 -17.66
N GLY A 298 45.57 -29.52 -17.61
CA GLY A 298 46.21 -30.82 -17.84
C GLY A 298 45.22 -31.76 -18.52
N SER A 299 45.55 -33.05 -18.58
CA SER A 299 44.61 -34.09 -18.99
C SER A 299 44.80 -35.36 -18.19
N VAL A 300 43.77 -36.22 -18.19
CA VAL A 300 43.83 -37.58 -17.67
C VAL A 300 43.40 -38.57 -18.75
N ASP A 301 44.26 -39.53 -19.04
CA ASP A 301 43.93 -40.69 -19.84
C ASP A 301 43.33 -41.78 -18.95
N VAL A 302 42.06 -42.09 -19.18
CA VAL A 302 41.37 -43.24 -18.58
C VAL A 302 41.58 -44.44 -19.49
N VAL A 303 42.51 -45.32 -19.11
CA VAL A 303 42.83 -46.54 -19.86
C VAL A 303 42.00 -47.69 -19.30
N TRP A 304 41.23 -48.35 -20.17
CA TRP A 304 40.34 -49.43 -19.76
C TRP A 304 40.31 -50.57 -20.78
N THR A 305 39.96 -51.77 -20.30
CA THR A 305 39.83 -52.98 -21.11
C THR A 305 38.49 -53.63 -20.78
N GLU A 306 37.74 -54.06 -21.80
CA GLU A 306 36.65 -55.00 -21.59
C GLU A 306 37.24 -56.37 -21.23
N VAL A 307 36.89 -56.89 -20.05
CA VAL A 307 37.45 -58.15 -19.54
C VAL A 307 37.10 -59.29 -20.48
N GLY A 308 38.12 -59.96 -21.02
CA GLY A 308 37.98 -61.06 -21.98
C GLY A 308 38.28 -60.68 -23.44
N ASN A 309 38.14 -59.40 -23.81
CA ASN A 309 38.41 -58.90 -25.18
C ASN A 309 39.91 -58.59 -25.40
N GLY A 310 40.63 -58.19 -24.35
CA GLY A 310 42.08 -57.96 -24.39
C GLY A 310 42.53 -56.71 -25.17
N THR A 311 41.59 -55.91 -25.67
CA THR A 311 41.84 -54.64 -26.36
C THR A 311 41.78 -53.48 -25.38
N MET A 312 42.89 -52.74 -25.23
CA MET A 312 42.92 -51.52 -24.42
C MET A 312 42.30 -50.35 -25.18
N ASN A 313 41.46 -49.59 -24.49
CA ASN A 313 40.85 -48.36 -24.95
C ASN A 313 41.30 -47.21 -24.06
N THR A 314 41.25 -45.98 -24.58
CA THR A 314 41.66 -44.79 -23.84
C THR A 314 40.70 -43.65 -24.12
N ASN A 315 40.23 -43.00 -23.06
CA ASN A 315 39.48 -41.75 -23.11
C ASN A 315 40.30 -40.67 -22.42
N GLU A 316 40.58 -39.58 -23.12
CA GLU A 316 41.26 -38.41 -22.56
C GLU A 316 40.21 -37.39 -22.07
N ILE A 317 40.39 -36.86 -20.86
CA ILE A 317 39.56 -35.79 -20.27
C ILE A 317 40.47 -34.62 -19.89
N GLU A 318 40.07 -33.40 -20.26
CA GLU A 318 40.78 -32.17 -19.88
C GLU A 318 40.61 -31.88 -18.39
N LEU A 319 41.69 -31.54 -17.69
CA LEU A 319 41.69 -31.10 -16.30
C LEU A 319 41.91 -29.59 -16.25
N ILE A 320 41.05 -28.86 -15.55
CA ILE A 320 41.14 -27.40 -15.43
C ILE A 320 41.26 -27.02 -13.96
N GLY A 321 42.45 -26.59 -13.54
CA GLY A 321 42.73 -26.16 -12.17
C GLY A 321 42.60 -24.65 -12.08
N ARG A 322 41.70 -24.14 -11.24
CA ARG A 322 41.50 -22.71 -11.01
C ARG A 322 41.86 -22.37 -9.57
N PHE A 323 42.87 -21.53 -9.41
CA PHE A 323 43.15 -20.88 -8.15
C PHE A 323 42.45 -19.53 -8.13
N ARG A 324 41.57 -19.30 -7.14
CA ARG A 324 40.93 -18.00 -6.94
C ARG A 324 41.38 -17.38 -5.63
N ASN A 325 41.45 -16.06 -5.64
CA ASN A 325 41.82 -15.26 -4.50
C ASN A 325 40.87 -14.06 -4.38
N PRO A 326 39.61 -14.27 -3.94
CA PRO A 326 38.55 -13.25 -3.99
C PRO A 326 38.85 -12.08 -3.03
N ALA A 327 38.77 -10.85 -3.52
CA ALA A 327 38.98 -9.64 -2.70
C ALA A 327 37.88 -9.51 -1.62
N VAL A 328 38.16 -8.77 -0.54
CA VAL A 328 37.14 -8.37 0.44
C VAL A 328 36.11 -7.43 -0.22
N GLY A 329 34.82 -7.73 -0.06
CA GLY A 329 33.73 -6.84 -0.50
C GLY A 329 33.32 -5.91 0.65
N PHE A 330 33.23 -4.61 0.41
CA PHE A 330 32.69 -3.66 1.39
C PHE A 330 31.30 -3.20 0.95
N GLU A 331 30.36 -3.20 1.87
CA GLU A 331 28.99 -2.77 1.64
C GLU A 331 28.66 -1.58 2.55
N ILE A 332 27.99 -0.59 1.97
CA ILE A 332 27.49 0.61 2.66
C ILE A 332 26.16 1.00 2.05
N ASP A 333 25.27 1.61 2.84
CA ASP A 333 24.00 2.16 2.36
C ASP A 333 24.18 3.08 1.13
N SER A 334 23.25 3.00 0.17
CA SER A 334 23.35 3.75 -1.08
C SER A 334 23.02 5.24 -0.96
N SER A 335 22.36 5.65 0.13
CA SER A 335 21.98 7.03 0.43
C SER A 335 21.50 7.17 1.87
N LEU A 336 21.62 8.37 2.46
CA LEU A 336 21.01 8.71 3.74
C LEU A 336 20.10 9.93 3.61
N VAL A 337 18.87 9.83 4.11
CA VAL A 337 17.94 10.96 4.20
C VAL A 337 17.63 11.22 5.67
N MET A 338 17.73 12.47 6.10
CA MET A 338 17.45 12.94 7.45
C MET A 338 16.38 14.02 7.44
N SER A 339 15.65 14.15 8.54
CA SER A 339 14.66 15.21 8.74
C SER A 339 14.96 15.89 10.07
N LEU A 340 15.09 17.20 10.06
CA LEU A 340 15.30 18.00 11.26
C LEU A 340 14.07 18.87 11.51
N GLY A 341 13.38 18.64 12.63
CA GLY A 341 12.22 19.43 13.04
C GLY A 341 12.58 20.45 14.12
N TYR A 342 11.99 21.64 14.10
CA TYR A 342 12.02 22.56 15.24
C TYR A 342 11.32 21.93 16.47
N PRO A 343 11.78 22.17 17.72
CA PRO A 343 12.86 23.06 18.13
C PRO A 343 14.27 22.46 18.04
N ASP A 344 14.41 21.23 17.54
CA ASP A 344 15.72 20.60 17.44
C ASP A 344 16.62 21.37 16.48
N THR A 345 17.86 21.54 16.93
CA THR A 345 18.90 22.25 16.17
C THR A 345 19.82 21.30 15.45
N ALA A 346 19.79 20.00 15.78
CA ALA A 346 20.58 18.99 15.09
C ALA A 346 19.86 17.64 15.02
N VAL A 347 20.09 16.89 13.94
CA VAL A 347 19.62 15.52 13.73
C VAL A 347 20.82 14.62 13.49
N THR A 348 20.76 13.38 13.99
CA THR A 348 21.76 12.34 13.74
C THR A 348 21.09 11.12 13.16
N ASN A 349 21.69 10.52 12.14
CA ASN A 349 21.28 9.23 11.60
C ASN A 349 22.50 8.44 11.12
N ASP A 350 22.34 7.14 10.94
CA ASP A 350 23.43 6.19 10.75
C ASP A 350 23.45 5.62 9.32
N LEU A 351 24.64 5.52 8.74
CA LEU A 351 24.93 4.65 7.60
C LEU A 351 25.35 3.28 8.10
N THR A 352 24.69 2.23 7.65
CA THR A 352 25.09 0.85 7.93
C THR A 352 26.28 0.47 7.07
N VAL A 353 27.28 -0.18 7.68
CA VAL A 353 28.46 -0.69 6.97
C VAL A 353 28.69 -2.16 7.32
N SER A 354 29.07 -2.94 6.32
CA SER A 354 29.48 -4.34 6.47
C SER A 354 30.55 -4.72 5.47
N TYR A 355 31.13 -5.90 5.62
CA TYR A 355 32.03 -6.44 4.63
C TYR A 355 31.83 -7.94 4.46
N ASP A 356 31.91 -8.42 3.23
CA ASP A 356 31.98 -9.86 2.94
C ASP A 356 33.42 -10.34 3.09
N GLN A 357 33.61 -11.38 3.91
CA GLN A 357 34.90 -12.02 4.07
C GLN A 357 35.38 -12.56 2.71
N GLY A 358 36.48 -11.99 2.22
CA GLY A 358 37.24 -12.48 1.08
C GLY A 358 38.35 -13.44 1.51
N ARG A 359 39.55 -13.28 0.92
CA ARG A 359 40.78 -14.06 1.19
C ARG A 359 40.97 -14.36 2.68
N PRO A 360 41.09 -15.63 3.11
CA PRO A 360 41.29 -15.96 4.52
C PRO A 360 42.64 -15.47 5.05
N GLY A 361 42.62 -14.91 6.26
CA GLY A 361 43.67 -14.04 6.79
C GLY A 361 43.26 -12.56 6.80
N HIS A 362 42.24 -12.19 6.02
CA HIS A 362 41.64 -10.85 6.01
C HIS A 362 40.22 -10.93 6.59
N THR A 363 40.14 -11.05 7.91
CA THR A 363 38.88 -11.15 8.65
C THR A 363 38.34 -9.81 9.09
N ASN A 364 38.96 -8.69 8.70
CA ASN A 364 38.61 -7.38 9.20
C ASN A 364 38.82 -6.32 8.10
N VAL A 365 37.94 -5.33 8.04
CA VAL A 365 38.10 -4.11 7.22
C VAL A 365 38.42 -2.93 8.14
N GLN A 366 39.44 -2.16 7.80
CA GLN A 366 39.76 -0.91 8.48
C GLN A 366 39.19 0.27 7.70
N ILE A 367 38.24 0.98 8.30
CA ILE A 367 37.86 2.31 7.85
C ILE A 367 38.92 3.27 8.39
N THR A 368 39.61 3.96 7.49
CA THR A 368 40.77 4.82 7.79
C THR A 368 40.44 6.30 7.76
N ALA A 369 39.40 6.71 7.01
CA ALA A 369 38.86 8.06 7.03
C ALA A 369 37.36 8.06 6.72
N ILE A 370 36.65 9.01 7.30
CA ILE A 370 35.25 9.33 7.01
C ILE A 370 35.21 10.85 6.81
N ASN A 371 34.91 11.29 5.59
CA ASN A 371 34.94 12.70 5.22
C ASN A 371 33.56 13.16 4.74
N ILE A 372 33.23 14.41 5.02
CA ILE A 372 32.07 15.09 4.41
C ILE A 372 32.60 15.93 3.25
N LEU A 373 32.12 15.63 2.04
CA LEU A 373 32.46 16.32 0.79
C LEU A 373 31.22 17.02 0.23
N ASP A 374 31.46 18.02 -0.62
CA ASP A 374 30.42 18.73 -1.40
C ASP A 374 29.20 19.19 -0.59
N ALA A 375 29.40 19.52 0.69
CA ALA A 375 28.32 19.97 1.53
C ALA A 375 27.79 21.32 1.04
N SER A 376 26.50 21.36 0.74
CA SER A 376 25.78 22.58 0.35
C SER A 376 25.75 23.65 1.45
N THR A 377 25.91 23.23 2.72
CA THR A 377 25.98 24.12 3.90
C THR A 377 27.00 23.57 4.92
N ASN A 378 27.33 24.37 5.93
CA ASN A 378 28.29 23.97 6.98
C ASN A 378 27.67 23.09 8.08
N GLY A 379 26.44 22.60 7.91
CA GLY A 379 25.72 21.86 8.94
C GLY A 379 26.11 20.38 9.04
N PHE A 380 26.64 19.76 7.99
CA PHE A 380 27.00 18.34 7.99
C PHE A 380 28.31 18.05 8.72
N SER A 381 28.29 17.03 9.57
CA SER A 381 29.48 16.49 10.25
C SER A 381 29.31 14.99 10.50
N THR A 382 30.37 14.32 10.96
CA THR A 382 30.32 12.94 11.43
C THR A 382 30.90 12.85 12.83
N THR A 383 30.26 12.05 13.69
CA THR A 383 30.73 11.79 15.06
C THR A 383 31.49 10.45 15.15
N THR A 384 31.38 9.60 14.13
CA THR A 384 32.09 8.33 14.07
C THR A 384 33.55 8.57 13.70
N SER A 385 34.46 8.16 14.58
CA SER A 385 35.89 8.11 14.27
C SER A 385 36.21 6.86 13.42
N PRO A 386 37.24 6.89 12.56
CA PRO A 386 37.70 5.72 11.82
C PRO A 386 37.90 4.49 12.74
N PHE A 387 37.44 3.33 12.30
CA PHE A 387 37.40 2.11 13.13
C PHE A 387 37.63 0.84 12.29
N THR A 388 37.68 -0.31 12.95
CA THR A 388 37.87 -1.61 12.29
C THR A 388 36.60 -2.44 12.44
N LEU A 389 36.04 -2.87 11.30
CA LEU A 389 35.00 -3.89 11.22
C LEU A 389 35.63 -5.24 11.48
N THR A 390 35.16 -5.95 12.52
CA THR A 390 35.74 -7.23 12.96
C THR A 390 34.88 -8.45 12.62
N ASP A 391 33.66 -8.21 12.15
CA ASP A 391 32.62 -9.19 11.89
C ASP A 391 32.09 -9.03 10.45
N PRO A 392 31.97 -10.13 9.68
CA PRO A 392 31.50 -10.10 8.30
C PRO A 392 30.02 -9.77 8.20
N ALA A 393 29.55 -9.50 6.97
CA ALA A 393 28.15 -9.26 6.66
C ALA A 393 27.26 -10.45 7.12
N PRO A 394 26.14 -10.18 7.81
CA PRO A 394 25.66 -8.86 8.24
C PRO A 394 26.43 -8.35 9.49
N SER A 395 26.91 -7.10 9.44
CA SER A 395 27.49 -6.40 10.59
C SER A 395 26.47 -5.43 11.20
N ASN A 396 26.62 -5.11 12.49
CA ASN A 396 25.82 -4.10 13.19
C ASN A 396 26.56 -2.75 13.36
N SER A 397 27.67 -2.58 12.63
CA SER A 397 28.47 -1.37 12.70
C SER A 397 27.87 -0.24 11.88
N THR A 398 27.93 0.98 12.40
CA THR A 398 27.35 2.16 11.76
C THR A 398 28.32 3.35 11.73
N ILE A 399 28.10 4.25 10.76
CA ILE A 399 28.73 5.57 10.67
C ILE A 399 27.65 6.62 10.93
N SER A 400 27.74 7.32 12.05
CA SER A 400 26.80 8.37 12.44
C SER A 400 27.13 9.68 11.73
N ILE A 401 26.15 10.18 10.99
CA ILE A 401 26.16 11.46 10.30
C ILE A 401 25.24 12.40 11.07
N VAL A 402 25.74 13.61 11.33
CA VAL A 402 25.02 14.66 12.04
C VAL A 402 24.80 15.82 11.10
N PHE A 403 23.60 16.40 11.14
CA PHE A 403 23.35 17.72 10.59
C PHE A 403 22.96 18.68 11.71
N ASP A 404 23.68 19.78 11.86
CA ASP A 404 23.41 20.86 12.82
C ASP A 404 23.02 22.15 12.06
N ASN A 405 21.78 22.59 12.26
CA ASN A 405 21.24 23.76 11.60
C ASN A 405 21.78 25.09 12.13
N SER A 406 22.50 25.12 13.26
CA SER A 406 23.23 26.31 13.69
C SER A 406 24.34 26.69 12.69
N GLY A 407 24.96 25.68 12.06
CA GLY A 407 25.90 25.84 10.95
C GLY A 407 25.24 25.76 9.57
N GLY A 408 24.13 25.02 9.45
CA GLY A 408 23.38 24.83 8.22
C GLY A 408 22.59 26.06 7.76
N GLN A 409 22.05 26.84 8.72
CA GLN A 409 21.23 28.03 8.50
C GLN A 409 20.05 27.82 7.53
N LEU A 410 19.46 26.62 7.52
CA LEU A 410 18.30 26.30 6.72
C LEU A 410 17.07 27.00 7.28
N GLY A 411 16.27 27.61 6.40
CA GLY A 411 14.90 28.03 6.68
C GLY A 411 13.93 26.85 6.63
N SER A 412 12.69 27.07 7.06
CA SER A 412 11.66 26.04 6.98
C SER A 412 11.48 25.56 5.54
N LYS A 413 11.44 24.24 5.34
CA LYS A 413 11.37 23.50 4.07
C LYS A 413 12.65 23.53 3.23
N ASP A 414 13.69 24.26 3.62
CA ASP A 414 14.97 24.20 2.93
C ASP A 414 15.62 22.82 3.09
N THR A 415 16.41 22.46 2.09
CA THR A 415 17.17 21.21 2.08
C THR A 415 18.67 21.50 2.00
N ALA A 416 19.46 20.65 2.64
CA ALA A 416 20.90 20.59 2.42
C ALA A 416 21.30 19.19 1.98
N THR A 417 22.28 19.11 1.10
CA THR A 417 22.92 17.88 0.64
C THR A 417 24.42 17.89 0.92
N ALA A 418 25.01 16.70 1.04
CA ALA A 418 26.45 16.45 1.09
C ALA A 418 26.76 15.04 0.56
N ASN A 419 28.04 14.71 0.43
CA ASN A 419 28.54 13.38 0.12
C ASN A 419 29.39 12.87 1.30
N VAL A 420 29.09 11.68 1.82
CA VAL A 420 29.95 11.00 2.81
C VAL A 420 30.94 10.13 2.06
N GLU A 421 32.22 10.47 2.13
CA GLU A 421 33.31 9.67 1.61
C GLU A 421 33.86 8.75 2.71
N VAL A 422 33.85 7.44 2.46
CA VAL A 422 34.42 6.44 3.36
C VAL A 422 35.65 5.83 2.71
N VAL A 423 36.82 6.07 3.32
CA VAL A 423 38.08 5.48 2.89
C VAL A 423 38.35 4.24 3.74
N TRP A 424 38.34 3.08 3.10
CA TRP A 424 38.49 1.79 3.76
C TRP A 424 39.63 0.99 3.14
N GLY A 425 40.16 0.03 3.88
CA GLY A 425 41.18 -0.89 3.39
C GLY A 425 41.12 -2.18 4.19
N GLU A 426 41.71 -3.24 3.67
CA GLU A 426 41.84 -4.47 4.43
C GLU A 426 42.81 -4.23 5.60
N LEU A 427 42.49 -4.75 6.79
CA LEU A 427 43.36 -4.55 7.95
C LEU A 427 44.74 -5.19 7.71
N GLY A 428 45.80 -4.36 7.64
CA GLY A 428 47.16 -4.80 7.32
C GLY A 428 47.50 -4.83 5.82
N GLY A 429 46.54 -4.50 4.95
CA GLY A 429 46.76 -4.26 3.53
C GLY A 429 47.47 -2.93 3.25
N SER A 430 48.07 -2.79 2.06
CA SER A 430 48.72 -1.55 1.63
C SER A 430 47.86 -0.65 0.75
N THR A 431 46.63 -1.06 0.46
CA THR A 431 45.74 -0.43 -0.51
C THR A 431 44.47 0.04 0.20
N ASN A 432 44.12 1.31 -0.01
CA ASN A 432 42.84 1.88 0.40
C ASN A 432 41.93 2.03 -0.82
N TYR A 433 40.64 1.87 -0.57
CA TYR A 433 39.51 2.06 -1.46
C TYR A 433 38.61 3.16 -0.91
N THR A 434 37.75 3.71 -1.76
CA THR A 434 36.88 4.83 -1.42
C THR A 434 35.47 4.54 -1.91
N GLU A 435 34.49 4.71 -1.02
CA GLU A 435 33.07 4.74 -1.36
C GLU A 435 32.50 6.13 -1.08
N THR A 436 31.47 6.53 -1.84
CA THR A 436 30.80 7.83 -1.66
C THR A 436 29.30 7.64 -1.58
N VAL A 437 28.69 8.16 -0.51
CA VAL A 437 27.25 8.03 -0.24
C VAL A 437 26.61 9.42 -0.22
N PRO A 438 25.60 9.70 -1.06
CA PRO A 438 24.86 10.95 -1.00
C PRO A 438 24.01 11.02 0.27
N VAL A 439 24.07 12.16 0.96
CA VAL A 439 23.26 12.43 2.15
C VAL A 439 22.46 13.72 1.97
N SER A 440 21.24 13.75 2.52
CA SER A 440 20.38 14.93 2.47
C SER A 440 19.64 15.12 3.78
N VAL A 441 19.32 16.38 4.09
CA VAL A 441 18.47 16.77 5.21
C VAL A 441 17.44 17.78 4.74
N GLN A 442 16.23 17.69 5.27
CA GLN A 442 15.23 18.75 5.17
C GLN A 442 15.02 19.36 6.56
N TYR A 443 15.03 20.69 6.64
CA TYR A 443 14.67 21.39 7.87
C TYR A 443 13.21 21.80 7.85
N VAL A 444 12.48 21.52 8.92
CA VAL A 444 11.06 21.86 9.08
C VAL A 444 10.92 22.68 10.35
N ASN A 445 10.66 23.97 10.18
CA ASN A 445 10.37 24.89 11.28
C ASN A 445 8.96 25.44 11.07
N LEU A 446 7.99 24.81 11.72
CA LEU A 446 6.59 25.19 11.60
C LEU A 446 6.22 26.19 12.70
N PRO A 447 5.33 27.16 12.41
CA PRO A 447 4.70 27.98 13.43
C PRO A 447 4.05 27.11 14.52
N GLN A 448 3.96 27.64 15.74
CA GLN A 448 3.29 26.98 16.85
C GLN A 448 1.80 26.77 16.52
N GLY A 449 1.25 25.55 16.75
CA GLY A 449 -0.16 25.24 16.47
C GLY A 449 -0.45 24.57 15.11
N VAL A 450 0.58 24.09 14.42
CA VAL A 450 0.46 23.46 13.09
C VAL A 450 0.80 21.96 13.16
N MET A 451 -0.14 21.09 12.76
CA MET A 451 0.08 19.68 12.42
C MET A 451 0.34 19.59 10.90
N GLN A 452 1.43 18.96 10.43
CA GLN A 452 1.75 18.94 8.98
C GLN A 452 2.14 17.56 8.45
N LEU A 453 1.36 17.05 7.48
CA LEU A 453 1.65 15.85 6.72
C LEU A 453 2.35 16.17 5.40
N LEU A 454 3.66 15.89 5.33
CA LEU A 454 4.41 15.94 4.09
C LEU A 454 4.33 14.58 3.36
N MET A 455 3.64 14.53 2.22
CA MET A 455 3.40 13.27 1.48
C MET A 455 4.64 12.69 0.77
N ALA A 456 5.79 13.36 0.91
CA ALA A 456 7.10 12.89 0.48
C ALA A 456 7.85 12.05 1.56
N ASN A 457 7.40 12.08 2.81
CA ASN A 457 7.91 11.22 3.88
C ASN A 457 7.15 9.88 3.93
N PRO A 458 7.71 8.81 4.55
CA PRO A 458 7.02 7.55 4.70
C PRO A 458 5.79 7.73 5.60
N ILE A 459 4.62 7.87 4.99
CA ILE A 459 3.34 7.81 5.70
C ILE A 459 3.05 6.35 6.01
N VAL A 460 2.55 6.08 7.21
CA VAL A 460 2.16 4.74 7.65
C VAL A 460 0.91 4.33 6.84
N GLY A 461 1.07 3.48 5.83
CA GLY A 461 0.00 2.70 5.19
C GLY A 461 -1.09 3.42 4.36
N VAL A 462 -1.55 2.74 3.31
CA VAL A 462 -2.82 2.99 2.63
C VAL A 462 -3.60 1.68 2.69
N ASP A 463 -4.79 1.70 3.29
CA ASP A 463 -5.63 0.51 3.39
C ASP A 463 -6.88 0.66 2.51
N GLU A 464 -7.10 -0.34 1.64
CA GLU A 464 -8.26 -0.41 0.76
C GLU A 464 -9.37 -1.27 1.37
N PRO A 465 -10.51 -0.68 1.78
CA PRO A 465 -11.63 -1.43 2.34
C PRO A 465 -12.49 -2.13 1.28
N HIS A 466 -13.15 -3.19 1.71
CA HIS A 466 -14.06 -3.99 0.89
C HIS A 466 -15.51 -3.88 1.38
N GLY A 467 -16.27 -2.94 0.81
CA GLY A 467 -17.73 -3.05 0.64
C GLY A 467 -18.65 -2.88 1.86
N SER A 468 -18.17 -2.30 2.97
CA SER A 468 -18.99 -1.97 4.15
C SER A 468 -18.64 -0.60 4.73
N PRO A 469 -19.61 0.16 5.27
CA PRO A 469 -19.34 1.38 6.04
C PRO A 469 -18.39 1.11 7.20
N GLN A 470 -17.45 2.03 7.40
CA GLN A 470 -16.45 1.97 8.48
C GLN A 470 -16.88 2.88 9.62
N ALA A 471 -16.85 2.40 10.85
CA ALA A 471 -17.09 3.22 12.04
C ALA A 471 -15.85 4.06 12.34
N LEU A 472 -16.00 5.38 12.44
CA LEU A 472 -14.89 6.34 12.51
C LEU A 472 -14.26 6.47 13.90
N ASN A 473 -14.81 5.79 14.91
CA ASN A 473 -14.25 5.69 16.26
C ASN A 473 -13.35 4.45 16.46
N ASP A 474 -13.18 3.58 15.47
CA ASP A 474 -12.22 2.45 15.53
C ASP A 474 -10.79 2.93 15.28
N PHE A 475 -10.27 3.74 16.19
CA PHE A 475 -8.97 4.40 16.04
C PHE A 475 -7.82 3.41 15.92
N GLY A 476 -7.90 2.22 16.52
CA GLY A 476 -6.88 1.18 16.35
C GLY A 476 -6.73 0.67 14.91
N LEU A 477 -7.80 0.76 14.10
CA LEU A 477 -7.77 0.45 12.67
C LEU A 477 -7.50 1.68 11.79
N LEU A 478 -8.03 2.84 12.19
CA LEU A 478 -8.14 4.02 11.31
C LEU A 478 -7.09 5.11 11.58
N THR A 479 -6.53 5.19 12.78
CA THR A 479 -5.41 6.11 13.04
C THR A 479 -4.16 5.65 12.32
N ASN A 480 -3.27 6.61 12.05
CA ASN A 480 -2.01 6.36 11.37
C ASN A 480 -2.12 5.76 9.97
N LYS A 481 -3.27 5.90 9.26
CA LYS A 481 -3.43 5.53 7.83
C LYS A 481 -4.34 6.45 7.03
N TRP A 482 -4.19 6.42 5.70
CA TRP A 482 -5.25 6.82 4.78
C TRP A 482 -6.16 5.62 4.48
N TYR A 483 -7.47 5.84 4.57
CA TYR A 483 -8.46 4.79 4.40
C TYR A 483 -9.40 5.14 3.24
N GLY A 484 -9.55 4.26 2.26
CA GLY A 484 -10.38 4.53 1.08
C GLY A 484 -10.15 3.53 -0.04
N GLN A 485 -10.96 3.56 -1.09
CA GLN A 485 -10.82 2.64 -2.24
C GLN A 485 -10.20 3.36 -3.45
N ASN A 486 -9.36 2.65 -4.20
CA ASN A 486 -8.60 3.16 -5.34
C ASN A 486 -7.69 4.34 -4.98
N ILE A 487 -7.02 4.22 -3.84
CA ILE A 487 -6.12 5.22 -3.28
C ILE A 487 -4.69 4.66 -3.24
N SER A 488 -3.69 5.47 -3.59
CA SER A 488 -2.29 5.03 -3.56
C SER A 488 -1.31 6.19 -3.55
N TYR A 489 -0.09 5.94 -3.10
CA TYR A 489 1.02 6.88 -3.26
C TYR A 489 1.66 6.77 -4.64
N ASN A 490 2.05 7.91 -5.18
CA ASN A 490 2.87 8.00 -6.39
C ASN A 490 4.33 8.31 -6.02
N THR A 491 5.28 7.75 -6.79
CA THR A 491 6.72 8.04 -6.68
C THR A 491 7.06 9.52 -6.88
N ASP A 492 6.17 10.28 -7.50
CA ASP A 492 6.30 11.72 -7.72
C ASP A 492 5.86 12.58 -6.49
N GLY A 493 5.59 11.94 -5.34
CA GLY A 493 5.34 12.63 -4.07
C GLY A 493 3.91 13.15 -3.86
N TYR A 494 2.90 12.35 -4.23
CA TYR A 494 1.49 12.68 -3.98
C TYR A 494 0.63 11.46 -3.72
N LEU A 495 -0.44 11.64 -2.94
CA LEU A 495 -1.53 10.70 -2.77
C LEU A 495 -2.54 10.87 -3.91
N LYS A 496 -2.98 9.78 -4.53
CA LYS A 496 -3.98 9.81 -5.60
C LYS A 496 -5.21 8.99 -5.23
N GLN A 497 -6.39 9.53 -5.51
CA GLN A 497 -7.67 8.82 -5.48
C GLN A 497 -8.24 8.76 -6.91
N THR A 498 -8.64 7.58 -7.35
CA THR A 498 -9.19 7.36 -8.70
C THR A 498 -10.60 6.76 -8.67
N SER A 499 -11.55 7.42 -9.34
CA SER A 499 -12.93 6.93 -9.47
C SER A 499 -13.24 6.41 -10.87
N GLY A 500 -14.29 5.59 -10.99
CA GLY A 500 -14.83 5.11 -12.27
C GLY A 500 -16.06 5.92 -12.70
N THR A 501 -16.48 5.80 -13.96
CA THR A 501 -17.60 6.58 -14.53
C THR A 501 -18.98 6.30 -13.91
N GLY A 502 -19.13 5.24 -13.11
CA GLY A 502 -20.39 4.86 -12.46
C GLY A 502 -20.29 4.64 -10.96
N ASN A 503 -19.17 5.03 -10.33
CA ASN A 503 -18.92 4.74 -8.93
C ASN A 503 -18.50 6.01 -8.20
N ASN A 504 -18.89 6.15 -6.93
CA ASN A 504 -18.29 7.12 -6.03
C ASN A 504 -17.13 6.45 -5.26
N ARG A 505 -16.05 7.18 -5.06
CA ARG A 505 -14.91 6.83 -4.21
C ARG A 505 -14.72 7.92 -3.18
N SER A 506 -14.66 7.50 -1.93
CA SER A 506 -14.27 8.36 -0.83
C SER A 506 -13.03 7.80 -0.14
N SER A 507 -12.17 8.71 0.30
CA SER A 507 -11.01 8.40 1.13
C SER A 507 -10.90 9.44 2.22
N PHE A 508 -10.46 9.03 3.40
CA PHE A 508 -10.41 9.90 4.56
C PHE A 508 -9.23 9.62 5.45
N ASN A 509 -8.97 10.59 6.31
CA ASN A 509 -7.99 10.59 7.37
C ASN A 509 -8.64 11.15 8.64
N ILE A 510 -8.28 10.64 9.81
CA ILE A 510 -8.90 11.00 11.10
C ILE A 510 -7.82 11.37 12.12
N ILE A 511 -8.14 12.34 12.97
CA ILE A 511 -7.38 12.78 14.15
C ILE A 511 -8.30 12.62 15.37
N GLU A 512 -7.86 11.83 16.35
CA GLU A 512 -8.59 11.62 17.61
C GLU A 512 -8.36 12.78 18.59
N SER A 513 -9.43 13.29 19.22
CA SER A 513 -9.33 14.38 20.19
C SER A 513 -8.39 14.07 21.35
N GLY A 514 -7.63 15.07 21.82
CA GLY A 514 -6.76 14.92 23.00
C GLY A 514 -5.54 13.99 22.83
N THR A 515 -5.30 13.46 21.63
CA THR A 515 -4.08 12.70 21.32
C THR A 515 -3.03 13.61 20.69
N ALA A 516 -1.76 13.47 21.10
CA ALA A 516 -0.61 14.12 20.46
C ALA A 516 0.41 13.05 20.08
N GLY A 517 0.92 13.06 18.85
CA GLY A 517 1.88 12.09 18.34
C GLY A 517 1.34 10.67 18.15
N GLN A 518 0.01 10.49 18.17
CA GLN A 518 -0.67 9.25 17.75
C GLN A 518 -1.53 9.46 16.50
N ASP A 519 -1.47 10.66 15.92
CA ASP A 519 -2.26 11.10 14.79
C ASP A 519 -1.44 11.12 13.47
N ASN A 520 -2.17 11.33 12.38
CA ASN A 520 -1.75 10.94 11.05
C ASN A 520 -0.96 12.01 10.27
N PHE A 521 -0.53 13.06 10.96
CA PHE A 521 0.18 14.18 10.34
C PHE A 521 1.71 13.97 10.28
N GLY A 522 2.21 12.79 10.64
CA GLY A 522 3.64 12.44 10.53
C GLY A 522 4.37 12.54 11.88
N PRO A 523 5.70 12.29 11.94
CA PRO A 523 6.45 12.17 13.20
C PRO A 523 6.63 13.48 13.98
N VAL A 524 5.91 14.55 13.61
CA VAL A 524 6.10 15.93 14.08
C VAL A 524 4.79 16.52 14.63
N ASP A 525 3.80 15.69 14.99
CA ASP A 525 2.71 16.21 15.79
C ASP A 525 3.20 16.50 17.22
N THR A 526 3.04 17.76 17.63
CA THR A 526 3.48 18.26 18.93
C THR A 526 2.32 18.79 19.78
N VAL A 527 1.09 18.82 19.25
CA VAL A 527 -0.05 19.49 19.89
C VAL A 527 -1.33 18.69 19.67
N ALA A 528 -2.01 18.35 20.78
CA ALA A 528 -3.29 17.67 20.70
C ALA A 528 -4.38 18.55 20.09
N LEU A 529 -5.33 17.91 19.42
CA LEU A 529 -6.56 18.57 18.96
C LEU A 529 -7.39 19.00 20.19
N THR A 530 -7.48 20.32 20.41
CA THR A 530 -8.26 20.97 21.48
C THR A 530 -9.35 21.87 20.93
N ASN A 531 -10.25 22.39 21.78
CA ASN A 531 -11.22 23.40 21.39
C ASN A 531 -10.60 24.54 20.54
N GLY A 532 -11.16 24.84 19.37
CA GLY A 532 -10.61 25.83 18.45
C GLY A 532 -11.19 25.80 17.03
N LEU A 533 -10.93 26.86 16.27
CA LEU A 533 -11.08 26.90 14.82
C LEU A 533 -9.77 26.43 14.17
N TYR A 534 -9.90 25.52 13.22
CA TYR A 534 -8.79 24.93 12.50
C TYR A 534 -8.96 25.11 10.98
N ARG A 535 -7.83 25.14 10.27
CA ARG A 535 -7.77 25.20 8.82
C ARG A 535 -6.88 24.10 8.28
N TYR A 536 -7.45 23.25 7.43
CA TYR A 536 -6.68 22.37 6.58
C TYR A 536 -6.19 23.14 5.35
N ASP A 537 -4.88 23.28 5.20
CA ASP A 537 -4.23 23.77 3.98
C ASP A 537 -3.69 22.59 3.18
N PHE A 538 -3.89 22.60 1.87
CA PHE A 538 -3.43 21.52 1.00
C PHE A 538 -3.01 21.98 -0.39
N VAL A 539 -2.11 21.22 -0.99
CA VAL A 539 -1.73 21.36 -2.41
C VAL A 539 -2.38 20.24 -3.19
N TYR A 540 -3.20 20.55 -4.19
CA TYR A 540 -3.96 19.56 -4.94
C TYR A 540 -4.00 19.82 -6.46
N GLU A 541 -4.26 18.74 -7.20
CA GLU A 541 -4.56 18.75 -8.64
C GLU A 541 -5.75 17.82 -8.90
N VAL A 542 -6.62 18.17 -9.85
CA VAL A 542 -7.71 17.29 -10.28
C VAL A 542 -7.63 17.05 -11.78
N ILE A 543 -7.51 15.79 -12.18
CA ILE A 543 -7.57 15.38 -13.58
C ILE A 543 -8.94 14.79 -13.85
N SER A 544 -9.62 15.28 -14.88
CA SER A 544 -10.90 14.72 -15.32
C SER A 544 -10.94 14.62 -16.85
N ASN A 545 -11.40 13.47 -17.35
CA ASN A 545 -11.54 13.17 -18.78
C ASN A 545 -13.01 12.96 -19.19
N SER A 546 -13.98 13.18 -18.31
CA SER A 546 -15.40 12.88 -18.52
C SER A 546 -16.33 13.93 -17.91
N THR A 547 -17.56 14.00 -18.46
CA THR A 547 -18.65 14.86 -17.98
C THR A 547 -19.95 14.05 -17.83
N PRO A 548 -20.64 14.09 -16.66
CA PRO A 548 -20.31 14.85 -15.45
C PRO A 548 -19.27 14.11 -14.58
N ALA A 549 -18.24 14.85 -14.14
CA ALA A 549 -17.35 14.47 -13.06
C ALA A 549 -17.63 15.40 -11.88
N VAL A 550 -17.62 14.90 -10.65
CA VAL A 550 -17.79 15.69 -9.42
C VAL A 550 -16.73 15.24 -8.42
N TRP A 551 -16.07 16.20 -7.79
CA TRP A 551 -15.08 15.97 -6.75
C TRP A 551 -15.30 16.93 -5.59
N SER A 552 -14.91 16.51 -4.39
CA SER A 552 -14.85 17.35 -3.20
C SER A 552 -13.66 17.00 -2.31
N ILE A 553 -13.24 18.00 -1.56
CA ILE A 553 -12.28 17.93 -0.47
C ILE A 553 -12.99 18.59 0.72
N ASP A 554 -13.21 17.83 1.79
CA ASP A 554 -14.11 18.17 2.88
C ASP A 554 -13.41 17.97 4.23
N ALA A 555 -13.80 18.76 5.24
CA ALA A 555 -13.42 18.60 6.63
C ALA A 555 -14.65 18.50 7.54
N TYR A 556 -14.59 17.58 8.51
CA TYR A 556 -15.69 17.29 9.43
C TYR A 556 -15.20 17.15 10.87
N ALA A 557 -15.96 17.67 11.82
CA ALA A 557 -15.84 17.35 13.24
C ALA A 557 -16.80 16.22 13.56
N LEU A 558 -16.34 15.22 14.30
CA LEU A 558 -17.14 14.06 14.65
C LEU A 558 -17.63 14.23 16.08
N VAL A 559 -18.94 14.46 16.23
CA VAL A 559 -19.56 14.85 17.50
C VAL A 559 -20.24 13.65 18.16
N GLY A 560 -20.08 13.54 19.48
CA GLY A 560 -20.82 12.58 20.30
C GLY A 560 -20.45 11.11 20.07
N GLN A 561 -19.22 10.82 19.63
CA GLN A 561 -18.79 9.44 19.42
C GLN A 561 -18.54 8.69 20.74
N GLU A 562 -19.08 7.48 20.86
CA GLU A 562 -18.69 6.54 21.91
C GLU A 562 -17.33 5.91 21.59
N ALA A 563 -16.58 5.53 22.63
CA ALA A 563 -15.37 4.72 22.46
C ALA A 563 -15.71 3.42 21.70
N PHE A 564 -14.88 3.04 20.74
CA PHE A 564 -15.19 1.89 19.89
C PHE A 564 -15.25 0.57 20.66
N SER A 565 -16.33 -0.19 20.41
CA SER A 565 -16.49 -1.56 20.85
C SER A 565 -17.11 -2.43 19.76
N VAL A 566 -16.48 -3.58 19.52
CA VAL A 566 -16.87 -4.57 18.50
C VAL A 566 -18.27 -5.19 18.68
N SER A 567 -19.01 -4.86 19.75
CA SER A 567 -20.28 -5.52 20.08
C SER A 567 -21.44 -4.61 20.50
N ASN A 568 -21.23 -3.30 20.71
CA ASN A 568 -22.26 -2.48 21.37
C ASN A 568 -22.15 -0.95 21.22
N ASN A 569 -21.60 -0.41 20.13
CA ASN A 569 -21.66 1.04 19.92
C ASN A 569 -23.04 1.47 19.42
N THR A 570 -23.62 2.44 20.13
CA THR A 570 -24.94 3.00 19.81
C THR A 570 -24.79 4.34 19.11
N ASP A 571 -23.82 5.14 19.57
CA ASP A 571 -23.54 6.49 19.07
C ASP A 571 -22.16 6.52 18.39
N TYR A 572 -22.14 6.60 17.06
CA TYR A 572 -20.90 6.65 16.26
C TYR A 572 -21.14 7.29 14.89
N VAL A 573 -20.08 7.81 14.27
CA VAL A 573 -20.12 8.25 12.88
C VAL A 573 -19.51 7.17 11.99
N SER A 574 -20.04 6.99 10.79
CA SER A 574 -19.52 6.03 9.82
C SER A 574 -19.29 6.65 8.45
N GLN A 575 -18.32 6.16 7.70
CA GLN A 575 -18.11 6.51 6.31
C GLN A 575 -18.16 5.26 5.43
N ASP A 576 -18.95 5.28 4.37
CA ASP A 576 -18.85 4.29 3.29
C ASP A 576 -17.84 4.79 2.24
N PRO A 577 -16.69 4.14 2.06
CA PRO A 577 -15.74 4.53 1.02
C PRO A 577 -16.16 4.07 -0.39
N THR A 578 -17.20 3.24 -0.51
CA THR A 578 -17.55 2.49 -1.73
C THR A 578 -19.06 2.45 -2.02
N THR A 579 -19.61 3.51 -2.63
CA THR A 579 -21.00 3.46 -3.12
C THR A 579 -21.08 3.27 -4.64
N GLY A 580 -22.03 2.44 -5.08
CA GLY A 580 -22.31 2.18 -6.50
C GLY A 580 -23.18 3.24 -7.18
N ASN A 581 -23.45 4.37 -6.51
CA ASN A 581 -24.30 5.45 -7.01
C ASN A 581 -23.48 6.72 -7.25
N VAL A 582 -23.93 7.52 -8.22
CA VAL A 582 -23.30 8.80 -8.62
C VAL A 582 -23.87 9.95 -7.77
N GLU A 583 -23.86 9.80 -6.44
CA GLU A 583 -24.30 10.82 -5.48
C GLU A 583 -23.16 11.14 -4.51
N TYR A 584 -23.16 12.36 -3.95
CA TYR A 584 -22.20 12.75 -2.92
C TYR A 584 -22.28 11.80 -1.71
N ASN A 585 -21.13 11.40 -1.16
CA ASN A 585 -21.04 10.36 -0.13
C ASN A 585 -20.16 10.80 1.03
N GLY A 586 -20.73 11.65 1.88
CA GLY A 586 -20.14 12.10 3.13
C GLY A 586 -20.38 11.13 4.31
N PRO A 587 -19.86 11.46 5.49
CA PRO A 587 -20.04 10.65 6.70
C PRO A 587 -21.50 10.66 7.17
N VAL A 588 -21.90 9.60 7.88
CA VAL A 588 -23.26 9.39 8.37
C VAL A 588 -23.22 9.13 9.88
N GLY A 589 -23.99 9.92 10.63
CA GLY A 589 -24.18 9.74 12.07
C GLY A 589 -25.17 8.63 12.42
N HIS A 590 -24.92 7.94 13.53
CA HIS A 590 -25.81 6.94 14.11
C HIS A 590 -26.09 7.29 15.57
N GLY A 591 -27.34 7.07 16.01
CA GLY A 591 -27.77 7.39 17.36
C GLY A 591 -27.81 8.91 17.59
N THR A 592 -27.09 9.38 18.61
CA THR A 592 -26.91 10.81 18.91
C THR A 592 -25.64 11.41 18.30
N ALA A 593 -24.74 10.58 17.76
CA ALA A 593 -23.52 11.04 17.11
C ALA A 593 -23.80 11.59 15.70
N TYR A 594 -23.08 12.63 15.31
CA TYR A 594 -23.22 13.24 13.98
C TYR A 594 -21.91 13.88 13.50
N PRO A 595 -21.67 13.91 12.17
CA PRO A 595 -20.61 14.72 11.59
C PRO A 595 -21.09 16.17 11.46
N GLU A 596 -20.31 17.10 11.98
CA GLU A 596 -20.47 18.55 11.84
C GLU A 596 -19.49 19.03 10.77
N GLN A 597 -19.98 19.72 9.74
CA GLN A 597 -19.12 20.31 8.72
C GLN A 597 -19.03 21.80 9.00
N HIS A 598 -17.80 22.31 9.09
CA HIS A 598 -17.63 23.74 9.09
C HIS A 598 -18.15 24.29 7.74
N PRO A 599 -18.76 25.45 7.75
CA PRO A 599 -19.15 26.22 6.58
C PRO A 599 -18.18 26.25 5.37
N SER A 600 -17.02 26.89 5.56
CA SER A 600 -15.87 26.82 4.64
C SER A 600 -15.10 25.49 4.74
N GLY A 601 -15.74 24.43 5.21
CA GLY A 601 -15.19 23.08 5.38
C GLY A 601 -15.34 22.20 4.14
N SER A 602 -15.69 22.78 2.98
CA SER A 602 -15.89 22.05 1.74
C SER A 602 -15.36 22.80 0.52
N LEU A 603 -14.51 22.14 -0.26
CA LEU A 603 -14.07 22.59 -1.57
C LEU A 603 -14.56 21.61 -2.63
N ARG A 604 -15.47 22.04 -3.51
CA ARG A 604 -16.11 21.18 -4.51
C ARG A 604 -15.93 21.68 -5.93
N GLY A 605 -15.93 20.77 -6.88
CA GLY A 605 -15.93 21.13 -8.29
C GLY A 605 -16.32 19.99 -9.22
N SER A 606 -16.46 20.34 -10.49
CA SER A 606 -16.78 19.40 -11.57
C SER A 606 -15.80 19.42 -12.74
N ASN A 607 -14.87 20.38 -12.73
CA ASN A 607 -13.85 20.57 -13.76
C ASN A 607 -12.49 20.04 -13.31
N ALA A 608 -11.60 19.82 -14.27
CA ALA A 608 -10.18 19.62 -13.96
C ALA A 608 -9.58 20.89 -13.34
N VAL A 609 -8.64 20.70 -12.41
CA VAL A 609 -7.94 21.76 -11.68
C VAL A 609 -6.46 21.53 -11.85
N SER A 610 -5.74 22.51 -12.42
CA SER A 610 -4.28 22.48 -12.45
C SER A 610 -3.72 22.61 -11.04
N LYS A 611 -2.55 22.02 -10.78
CA LYS A 611 -1.92 22.02 -9.45
C LYS A 611 -1.95 23.42 -8.80
N THR A 612 -2.59 23.51 -7.64
CA THR A 612 -2.83 24.75 -6.89
C THR A 612 -2.93 24.45 -5.39
N THR A 613 -2.97 25.49 -4.57
CA THR A 613 -3.33 25.40 -3.15
C THR A 613 -4.84 25.52 -2.96
N GLY A 614 -5.34 24.89 -1.90
CA GLY A 614 -6.71 25.05 -1.40
C GLY A 614 -6.72 24.93 0.11
N SER A 615 -7.80 25.42 0.72
CA SER A 615 -7.98 25.36 2.17
C SER A 615 -9.43 25.03 2.49
N VAL A 616 -9.64 24.27 3.57
CA VAL A 616 -10.97 24.04 4.17
C VAL A 616 -10.87 24.19 5.69
N TYR A 617 -11.93 24.67 6.31
CA TYR A 617 -11.97 24.96 7.74
C TYR A 617 -12.68 23.88 8.54
N LEU A 618 -12.47 23.87 9.85
CA LEU A 618 -13.04 22.92 10.78
C LEU A 618 -13.17 23.55 12.17
N ASN A 619 -14.36 23.49 12.77
CA ASN A 619 -14.55 23.81 14.18
C ASN A 619 -14.43 22.54 15.02
N VAL A 620 -13.70 22.61 16.12
CA VAL A 620 -13.52 21.49 17.04
C VAL A 620 -13.79 21.96 18.46
N GLN A 621 -14.60 21.21 19.21
CA GLN A 621 -14.72 21.34 20.67
C GLN A 621 -13.95 20.21 21.37
N ASP A 622 -13.71 20.36 22.68
CA ASP A 622 -13.05 19.32 23.47
C ASP A 622 -13.83 17.99 23.38
N GLY A 623 -13.12 16.92 23.01
CA GLY A 623 -13.70 15.59 22.79
C GLY A 623 -14.29 15.34 21.39
N MET A 624 -14.22 16.30 20.47
CA MET A 624 -14.56 16.08 19.06
C MET A 624 -13.34 15.64 18.25
N ASP A 625 -13.53 14.66 17.37
CA ASP A 625 -12.49 14.20 16.45
C ASP A 625 -12.54 15.00 15.13
N ALA A 626 -11.41 15.07 14.41
CA ALA A 626 -11.36 15.72 13.11
C ALA A 626 -11.21 14.70 11.98
N MET A 627 -11.93 14.89 10.87
CA MET A 627 -11.81 14.08 9.66
C MET A 627 -11.52 14.97 8.44
N PHE A 628 -10.49 14.62 7.68
CA PHE A 628 -10.25 15.15 6.33
C PHE A 628 -10.71 14.12 5.30
N HIS A 629 -11.50 14.53 4.32
CA HIS A 629 -12.23 13.64 3.40
C HIS A 629 -12.09 14.09 1.95
N LEU A 630 -11.91 13.12 1.05
CA LEU A 630 -11.88 13.31 -0.39
C LEU A 630 -13.03 12.50 -0.99
N SER A 631 -13.88 13.09 -1.83
CA SER A 631 -14.93 12.37 -2.57
C SER A 631 -14.79 12.60 -4.07
N SER A 632 -15.04 11.56 -4.87
CA SER A 632 -14.91 11.60 -6.33
C SER A 632 -15.93 10.70 -7.01
N SER A 633 -16.64 11.25 -8.00
CA SER A 633 -17.68 10.55 -8.75
C SER A 633 -17.65 10.92 -10.23
N GLY A 634 -17.84 9.95 -11.12
CA GLY A 634 -17.84 10.20 -12.57
C GLY A 634 -16.45 10.28 -13.20
N ALA A 635 -15.47 9.55 -12.63
CA ALA A 635 -14.08 9.44 -13.07
C ALA A 635 -13.13 10.66 -12.97
N PRO A 636 -13.25 11.58 -11.99
CA PRO A 636 -12.13 12.43 -11.63
C PRO A 636 -11.05 11.66 -10.85
N GLU A 637 -9.80 12.06 -11.05
CA GLU A 637 -8.62 11.68 -10.26
C GLU A 637 -8.19 12.89 -9.43
N ILE A 638 -8.23 12.76 -8.11
CA ILE A 638 -7.76 13.78 -7.17
C ILE A 638 -6.33 13.43 -6.75
N ARG A 639 -5.43 14.40 -6.79
CA ARG A 639 -4.04 14.29 -6.36
C ARG A 639 -3.76 15.28 -5.24
N LEU A 640 -3.23 14.80 -4.13
CA LEU A 640 -2.90 15.58 -2.93
C LEU A 640 -1.40 15.49 -2.67
N TYR A 641 -0.72 16.63 -2.63
CA TYR A 641 0.75 16.72 -2.51
C TYR A 641 1.20 17.10 -1.10
N GLU A 642 0.39 17.90 -0.41
CA GLU A 642 0.68 18.41 0.93
C GLU A 642 -0.65 18.58 1.66
N LEU A 643 -0.65 18.32 2.96
CA LEU A 643 -1.79 18.56 3.85
C LEU A 643 -1.27 19.06 5.20
N THR A 644 -1.81 20.17 5.67
CA THR A 644 -1.45 20.82 6.92
C THR A 644 -2.74 21.16 7.65
N LEU A 645 -2.79 20.98 8.96
CA LEU A 645 -3.87 21.43 9.82
C LEU A 645 -3.31 22.46 10.81
N THR A 646 -3.82 23.68 10.75
CA THR A 646 -3.38 24.80 11.59
C THR A 646 -4.52 25.21 12.50
N ARG A 647 -4.25 25.42 13.80
CA ARG A 647 -5.19 26.14 14.67
C ARG A 647 -5.12 27.62 14.33
N GLU A 648 -6.21 28.17 13.82
CA GLU A 648 -6.30 29.58 13.41
C GLU A 648 -6.81 30.46 14.56
N GLY A 649 -7.52 29.88 15.53
CA GLY A 649 -8.08 30.63 16.64
C GLY A 649 -8.96 29.80 17.58
N GLU A 650 -9.74 30.49 18.40
CA GLU A 650 -10.78 29.89 19.23
C GLU A 650 -11.93 29.36 18.37
N TYR A 651 -12.75 28.46 18.93
CA TYR A 651 -13.92 27.89 18.26
C TYR A 651 -14.86 29.02 17.77
N ASP A 652 -15.20 29.00 16.49
CA ASP A 652 -16.03 30.03 15.85
C ASP A 652 -17.41 29.45 15.48
N PRO A 653 -18.44 29.63 16.31
CA PRO A 653 -19.78 29.09 16.02
C PRO A 653 -20.44 29.64 14.73
N ASN A 654 -19.88 30.65 14.06
CA ASN A 654 -20.62 31.50 13.11
C ASN A 654 -20.21 31.39 11.64
N ALA A 655 -19.44 30.38 11.25
CA ALA A 655 -18.60 30.53 10.07
C ALA A 655 -19.26 30.40 8.66
N GLU A 656 -20.59 30.20 8.53
CA GLU A 656 -21.34 30.17 7.22
C GLU A 656 -21.98 31.53 6.95
N ASP A 657 -22.25 32.34 7.98
CA ASP A 657 -22.85 33.66 7.84
C ASP A 657 -22.31 34.51 9.00
N PRO A 658 -21.19 35.25 8.83
CA PRO A 658 -20.81 36.25 9.84
C PRO A 658 -22.00 37.19 9.95
N ASN A 659 -22.67 37.16 11.11
CA ASN A 659 -23.85 37.96 11.32
C ASN A 659 -23.53 39.40 10.94
N PRO A 660 -24.39 40.03 10.10
CA PRO A 660 -24.11 41.38 9.64
C PRO A 660 -23.76 42.28 10.81
N PRO A 661 -22.75 43.17 10.71
CA PRO A 661 -22.25 43.99 11.83
C PRO A 661 -23.29 44.98 12.40
N ASN A 662 -24.51 44.93 11.90
CA ASN A 662 -25.69 45.69 12.26
C ASN A 662 -26.86 44.78 12.70
N SER A 663 -26.58 43.54 13.12
CA SER A 663 -27.57 42.61 13.66
C SER A 663 -27.94 42.96 15.09
N VAL A 664 -29.25 43.06 15.32
CA VAL A 664 -29.86 43.22 16.65
C VAL A 664 -30.43 41.91 17.17
N ILE A 665 -30.79 40.97 16.27
CA ILE A 665 -31.15 39.60 16.61
C ILE A 665 -30.47 38.69 15.60
N ALA A 666 -29.74 37.67 16.05
CA ALA A 666 -29.21 36.59 15.23
C ALA A 666 -29.40 35.22 15.92
N ALA A 667 -30.26 34.37 15.36
CA ALA A 667 -30.57 33.05 15.89
C ALA A 667 -30.59 31.97 14.79
N ASP A 668 -29.62 31.05 14.83
CA ASP A 668 -29.39 29.99 13.84
C ASP A 668 -29.84 28.58 14.29
N PHE A 669 -30.39 28.46 15.50
CA PHE A 669 -31.01 27.25 16.05
C PHE A 669 -30.13 25.96 15.98
N SER A 670 -28.81 26.12 15.89
CA SER A 670 -27.82 25.07 15.59
C SER A 670 -27.32 24.27 16.80
N ASP A 671 -27.34 24.84 18.01
CA ASP A 671 -26.79 24.25 19.23
C ASP A 671 -27.86 23.61 20.15
N LEU A 672 -27.71 22.32 20.47
CA LEU A 672 -28.55 21.60 21.45
C LEU A 672 -28.20 21.94 22.92
N SER A 673 -27.06 22.59 23.17
CA SER A 673 -26.51 22.88 24.49
C SER A 673 -26.74 24.32 24.98
N ALA A 674 -27.00 25.27 24.07
CA ALA A 674 -27.53 26.56 24.44
C ALA A 674 -28.88 26.37 25.13
N THR A 675 -28.94 26.74 26.41
CA THR A 675 -30.15 26.81 27.23
C THR A 675 -31.13 27.84 26.66
N ASN A 676 -31.70 27.54 25.50
CA ASN A 676 -32.78 28.27 24.86
C ASN A 676 -34.04 27.93 25.61
N SER A 677 -34.15 28.49 26.82
CA SER A 677 -35.25 28.18 27.71
C SER A 677 -36.55 28.39 26.94
N ILE A 678 -37.34 27.32 26.82
CA ILE A 678 -38.72 27.34 26.36
C ILE A 678 -39.54 27.19 27.63
N PHE A 679 -40.36 28.19 27.97
CA PHE A 679 -41.24 28.06 29.13
C PHE A 679 -42.64 27.58 28.69
N ALA A 680 -42.88 26.28 28.83
CA ALA A 680 -44.21 25.69 28.60
C ALA A 680 -45.04 25.74 29.89
N GLY A 681 -45.67 26.88 30.17
CA GLY A 681 -46.60 27.08 31.28
C GLY A 681 -48.01 27.43 30.81
N LEU A 682 -49.03 26.75 31.32
CA LEU A 682 -50.44 27.00 30.98
C LEU A 682 -50.91 28.35 31.56
N ASP A 683 -51.47 29.19 30.68
CA ASP A 683 -52.32 30.36 30.96
C ASP A 683 -51.69 31.49 31.79
N GLN A 684 -50.61 32.11 31.29
CA GLN A 684 -50.08 33.37 31.84
C GLN A 684 -50.10 34.49 30.80
N THR A 685 -50.44 35.71 31.26
CA THR A 685 -50.26 36.95 30.50
C THR A 685 -48.82 37.42 30.74
N ASP A 686 -47.97 37.32 29.73
CA ASP A 686 -46.56 37.70 29.87
C ASP A 686 -46.37 39.21 29.70
N THR A 687 -45.45 39.76 30.48
CA THR A 687 -45.11 41.19 30.57
C THR A 687 -43.57 41.31 30.64
N ASN A 688 -42.99 42.47 30.33
CA ASN A 688 -41.53 42.69 30.35
C ASN A 688 -40.90 42.77 31.78
N THR A 689 -41.42 42.05 32.78
CA THR A 689 -41.11 42.30 34.22
C THR A 689 -40.10 41.37 34.87
N ASN A 690 -39.80 40.18 34.31
CA ASN A 690 -39.04 39.13 35.02
C ASN A 690 -37.62 38.99 34.47
N GLY A 691 -36.74 39.89 34.89
CA GLY A 691 -35.38 39.99 34.42
C GLY A 691 -34.56 38.69 34.31
N VAL A 692 -33.49 38.83 33.53
CA VAL A 692 -32.28 38.00 33.46
C VAL A 692 -32.34 36.68 32.67
N ASN A 693 -33.47 36.23 32.12
CA ASN A 693 -33.48 35.00 31.29
C ASN A 693 -34.22 35.15 29.95
N ASN A 694 -33.46 34.95 28.87
CA ASN A 694 -33.89 34.94 27.47
C ASN A 694 -34.65 33.64 27.19
N THR A 695 -35.93 33.74 26.83
CA THR A 695 -36.79 32.55 26.68
C THR A 695 -37.80 32.77 25.56
N TRP A 696 -37.91 31.80 24.65
CA TRP A 696 -39.06 31.71 23.77
C TRP A 696 -40.32 31.45 24.59
N ARG A 697 -41.30 32.35 24.47
CA ARG A 697 -42.58 32.24 25.20
C ARG A 697 -43.63 31.67 24.25
N GLY A 698 -44.21 30.53 24.60
CA GLY A 698 -45.20 29.87 23.75
C GLY A 698 -45.86 28.67 24.44
N THR A 699 -46.92 28.16 23.82
CA THR A 699 -47.56 26.89 24.21
C THR A 699 -47.35 25.86 23.10
N LEU A 700 -47.02 24.61 23.46
CA LEU A 700 -46.76 23.52 22.51
C LEU A 700 -45.64 23.81 21.49
N THR A 701 -44.50 24.31 21.98
CA THR A 701 -43.28 24.48 21.20
C THR A 701 -42.27 23.37 21.48
N SER A 702 -41.48 22.99 20.48
CA SER A 702 -40.43 21.97 20.58
C SER A 702 -39.27 22.28 19.63
N TRP A 703 -38.08 21.81 19.96
CA TRP A 703 -36.93 21.79 19.06
C TRP A 703 -37.00 20.56 18.15
N GLU A 704 -36.97 20.76 16.84
CA GLU A 704 -37.01 19.66 15.85
C GLU A 704 -36.16 20.02 14.63
N SER A 705 -35.12 19.23 14.35
CA SER A 705 -34.26 19.40 13.17
C SER A 705 -33.66 20.81 13.04
N GLN A 706 -33.00 21.30 14.09
CA GLN A 706 -32.40 22.65 14.11
C GLN A 706 -33.40 23.79 13.85
N ALA A 707 -34.69 23.58 14.14
CA ALA A 707 -35.70 24.62 14.02
C ALA A 707 -36.62 24.65 15.24
N LEU A 708 -37.14 25.84 15.56
CA LEU A 708 -38.21 25.99 16.54
C LEU A 708 -39.54 25.63 15.89
N LYS A 709 -40.15 24.54 16.37
CA LYS A 709 -41.49 24.13 15.97
C LYS A 709 -42.53 24.60 16.98
N SER A 710 -43.65 25.12 16.49
CA SER A 710 -44.83 25.48 17.26
C SER A 710 -46.06 24.80 16.67
N VAL A 711 -46.81 24.07 17.50
CA VAL A 711 -47.94 23.21 17.10
C VAL A 711 -49.28 23.82 17.53
N ALA A 712 -50.17 24.06 16.58
CA ALA A 712 -51.47 24.71 16.82
C ALA A 712 -52.51 23.75 17.43
N GLY A 713 -52.61 22.55 16.84
CA GLY A 713 -53.78 21.68 16.92
C GLY A 713 -55.01 22.25 16.16
N ASP A 714 -55.88 21.38 15.64
CA ASP A 714 -56.93 21.72 14.66
C ASP A 714 -57.95 22.81 15.07
N LEU A 715 -58.10 23.12 16.37
CA LEU A 715 -59.17 23.98 16.88
C LEU A 715 -58.68 25.19 17.70
N ASN A 716 -57.37 25.43 17.81
CA ASN A 716 -56.84 26.49 18.66
C ASN A 716 -56.14 27.58 17.86
N SER A 717 -56.09 28.79 18.45
CA SER A 717 -55.11 29.80 18.09
C SER A 717 -53.95 29.80 19.09
N LYS A 718 -52.75 30.11 18.60
CA LYS A 718 -51.51 30.19 19.39
C LYS A 718 -50.68 31.37 18.92
N ALA A 719 -49.96 31.96 19.86
CA ALA A 719 -48.94 32.96 19.60
C ALA A 719 -47.66 32.56 20.35
N THR A 720 -46.55 32.64 19.63
CA THR A 720 -45.19 32.50 20.15
C THR A 720 -44.45 33.80 19.84
N ALA A 721 -43.63 34.32 20.75
CA ALA A 721 -42.96 35.59 20.53
C ALA A 721 -41.54 35.64 21.10
N ILE A 722 -40.72 36.50 20.48
CA ILE A 722 -39.46 37.01 21.02
C ILE A 722 -39.66 38.51 21.29
N ILE A 723 -39.06 39.02 22.37
CA ILE A 723 -39.11 40.43 22.75
C ILE A 723 -37.68 40.92 22.93
N THR A 724 -37.29 41.92 22.15
CA THR A 724 -35.97 42.57 22.25
C THR A 724 -36.13 43.98 22.81
N ARG A 725 -35.25 44.33 23.74
CA ARG A 725 -35.35 45.58 24.51
C ARG A 725 -34.44 46.65 23.94
N SER A 726 -34.89 47.92 24.01
CA SER A 726 -34.05 49.06 23.60
C SER A 726 -32.77 49.21 24.44
N GLY A 727 -31.66 49.52 23.77
CA GLY A 727 -30.39 49.92 24.38
C GLY A 727 -29.56 48.80 25.01
N THR A 728 -29.93 47.53 24.81
CA THR A 728 -29.19 46.37 25.31
C THR A 728 -28.58 45.61 24.13
N SER A 729 -27.27 45.31 24.20
CA SER A 729 -26.51 44.49 23.23
C SER A 729 -26.15 43.17 23.90
N GLY A 730 -26.26 42.03 23.20
CA GLY A 730 -25.88 40.71 23.73
C GLY A 730 -26.69 40.26 24.95
N TYR A 731 -27.92 40.77 25.10
CA TYR A 731 -28.82 40.46 26.21
C TYR A 731 -30.09 39.76 25.73
N ASP A 732 -30.27 39.50 24.43
CA ASP A 732 -31.54 39.04 23.87
C ASP A 732 -31.47 37.75 23.05
N ASP A 733 -30.32 37.10 22.96
CA ASP A 733 -30.17 35.93 22.13
C ASP A 733 -30.49 34.61 22.84
N VAL A 734 -31.09 33.77 22.00
CA VAL A 734 -31.09 32.31 22.00
C VAL A 734 -29.82 31.79 21.27
N GLY A 735 -28.72 32.52 21.43
CA GLY A 735 -27.42 32.44 20.74
C GLY A 735 -26.37 33.29 21.50
N VAL A 736 -25.20 33.57 20.92
CA VAL A 736 -24.15 34.49 21.46
C VAL A 736 -23.71 35.51 20.39
N GLN A 737 -24.65 35.90 19.53
CA GLN A 737 -24.42 36.24 18.12
C GLN A 737 -24.87 37.66 17.70
N ASP A 738 -25.45 38.47 18.60
CA ASP A 738 -25.90 39.83 18.31
C ASP A 738 -24.74 40.84 18.26
N THR A 739 -24.68 41.69 17.22
CA THR A 739 -23.53 42.58 16.97
C THR A 739 -23.76 44.02 17.47
N ILE A 740 -25.00 44.49 17.58
CA ILE A 740 -25.34 45.84 18.06
C ILE A 740 -26.60 45.86 18.94
N PRO A 741 -26.75 46.85 19.85
CA PRO A 741 -27.99 47.02 20.61
C PRO A 741 -29.16 47.56 19.75
N LEU A 742 -30.40 47.21 20.13
CA LEU A 742 -31.61 47.81 19.54
C LEU A 742 -31.64 49.33 19.79
N THR A 743 -31.63 50.11 18.72
CA THR A 743 -31.67 51.59 18.75
C THR A 743 -32.68 52.15 17.73
N SER A 744 -32.95 53.45 17.75
CA SER A 744 -33.87 54.04 16.77
C SER A 744 -33.34 53.92 15.34
N GLY A 745 -34.12 53.42 14.39
CA GLY A 745 -33.70 53.24 12.99
C GLY A 745 -34.73 52.50 12.16
N GLU A 746 -34.46 52.28 10.87
CA GLU A 746 -35.23 51.32 10.08
C GLU A 746 -34.62 49.93 10.21
N TYR A 747 -35.44 48.88 10.15
CA TYR A 747 -35.01 47.51 10.32
C TYR A 747 -35.51 46.61 9.19
N GLU A 748 -34.74 45.56 8.93
CA GLU A 748 -35.08 44.43 8.09
C GLU A 748 -34.99 43.13 8.89
N LEU A 749 -36.03 42.30 8.79
CA LEU A 749 -36.11 40.96 9.37
C LEU A 749 -36.05 39.95 8.25
N THR A 750 -35.18 38.95 8.37
CA THR A 750 -35.17 37.73 7.56
C THR A 750 -35.30 36.49 8.44
N LEU A 751 -36.03 35.48 7.99
CA LEU A 751 -36.08 34.17 8.64
C LEU A 751 -36.50 33.08 7.68
N ASP A 752 -36.09 31.85 7.95
CA ASP A 752 -36.57 30.66 7.25
C ASP A 752 -37.83 30.14 7.91
N ILE A 753 -38.87 29.91 7.10
CA ILE A 753 -40.18 29.48 7.56
C ILE A 753 -40.58 28.19 6.84
N ASP A 754 -41.02 27.19 7.62
CA ASP A 754 -41.65 25.99 7.10
C ASP A 754 -43.01 25.77 7.77
N ILE A 755 -44.07 25.93 6.97
CA ILE A 755 -45.46 25.80 7.39
C ILE A 755 -46.00 24.49 6.86
N THR A 756 -46.35 23.60 7.79
CA THR A 756 -46.80 22.25 7.50
C THR A 756 -48.13 21.96 8.20
N GLY A 757 -48.74 20.80 7.95
CA GLY A 757 -50.05 20.46 8.52
C GLY A 757 -51.24 20.83 7.63
N GLY A 758 -52.42 20.90 8.23
CA GLY A 758 -53.69 21.14 7.53
C GLY A 758 -54.20 22.57 7.69
N PHE A 759 -54.81 23.12 6.63
CA PHE A 759 -55.62 24.34 6.67
C PHE A 759 -57.11 23.95 6.61
N PRO A 760 -57.71 23.42 7.70
CA PRO A 760 -59.06 22.84 7.71
C PRO A 760 -60.18 23.85 7.47
N SER A 761 -59.93 25.16 7.58
CA SER A 761 -60.93 26.20 7.38
C SER A 761 -60.36 27.42 6.66
N ASN A 762 -61.24 28.31 6.18
CA ASN A 762 -60.84 29.62 5.66
C ASN A 762 -60.37 30.60 6.76
N GLU A 763 -60.49 30.20 8.02
CA GLU A 763 -59.94 30.92 9.18
C GLU A 763 -58.54 30.41 9.56
N SER A 764 -58.10 29.30 8.97
CA SER A 764 -56.76 28.74 9.17
C SER A 764 -55.71 29.67 8.58
N VAL A 765 -54.78 30.13 9.43
CA VAL A 765 -53.82 31.16 9.06
C VAL A 765 -52.54 31.02 9.88
N VAL A 766 -51.41 31.39 9.30
CA VAL A 766 -50.16 31.68 10.01
C VAL A 766 -49.77 33.12 9.69
N ARG A 767 -49.30 33.86 10.69
CA ARG A 767 -48.82 35.23 10.54
C ARG A 767 -47.50 35.38 11.27
N VAL A 768 -46.59 36.10 10.62
CA VAL A 768 -45.41 36.67 11.26
C VAL A 768 -45.64 38.16 11.33
N GLU A 769 -45.59 38.72 12.53
CA GLU A 769 -45.93 40.10 12.81
C GLU A 769 -44.83 40.74 13.67
N PHE A 770 -44.32 41.90 13.26
CA PHE A 770 -43.27 42.64 13.95
C PHE A 770 -43.83 43.93 14.54
N TYR A 771 -43.73 44.10 15.85
CA TYR A 771 -44.32 45.19 16.61
C TYR A 771 -43.25 46.06 17.28
N ALA A 772 -43.45 47.38 17.29
CA ALA A 772 -42.79 48.27 18.24
C ALA A 772 -43.65 48.45 19.49
N LEU A 773 -43.03 48.39 20.66
CA LEU A 773 -43.67 48.52 21.96
C LEU A 773 -43.20 49.80 22.63
N SER A 774 -44.16 50.67 22.98
CA SER A 774 -43.95 51.85 23.81
C SER A 774 -44.44 51.52 25.22
N GLN A 775 -43.53 51.09 26.09
CA GLN A 775 -43.83 50.65 27.45
C GLN A 775 -42.75 51.15 28.43
N ASP A 776 -43.01 51.04 29.73
CA ASP A 776 -42.00 51.40 30.71
C ASP A 776 -40.88 50.35 30.80
N SER A 777 -39.68 50.80 31.18
CA SER A 777 -38.47 49.98 31.26
C SER A 777 -38.54 48.85 32.31
N THR A 778 -39.62 48.72 33.06
CA THR A 778 -39.77 47.67 34.08
C THR A 778 -40.97 46.77 33.83
N GLY A 779 -41.79 47.08 32.81
CA GLY A 779 -43.03 46.38 32.49
C GLY A 779 -44.10 46.43 33.59
N ASN A 780 -44.03 47.30 34.61
CA ASN A 780 -44.87 47.14 35.81
C ASN A 780 -46.13 48.02 35.86
N VAL A 781 -46.14 49.19 35.22
CA VAL A 781 -47.24 50.18 35.33
C VAL A 781 -47.82 50.57 33.97
N ASN A 782 -46.99 50.58 32.93
CA ASN A 782 -47.38 50.72 31.53
C ASN A 782 -46.72 49.59 30.74
N GLN A 783 -47.48 48.53 30.46
CA GLN A 783 -46.97 47.30 29.87
C GLN A 783 -47.76 46.86 28.65
N VAL A 784 -47.07 46.17 27.73
CA VAL A 784 -47.71 45.37 26.68
C VAL A 784 -47.67 43.90 27.08
N ARG A 785 -48.77 43.18 26.83
CA ARG A 785 -48.97 41.77 27.19
C ARG A 785 -49.35 40.95 25.98
N ILE A 786 -48.84 39.71 25.93
CA ILE A 786 -49.16 38.72 24.90
C ILE A 786 -49.95 37.58 25.53
N LYS A 787 -51.08 37.20 24.94
CA LYS A 787 -51.84 36.01 25.30
C LYS A 787 -51.45 34.85 24.40
N HIS A 788 -51.00 33.74 25.00
CA HIS A 788 -50.55 32.56 24.26
C HIS A 788 -51.66 31.57 23.87
N THR A 789 -52.86 31.67 24.47
CA THR A 789 -54.02 30.83 24.12
C THR A 789 -55.29 31.66 24.05
N GLU A 790 -55.99 31.63 22.91
CA GLU A 790 -57.33 32.19 22.80
C GLU A 790 -58.24 31.32 21.93
N ASN A 791 -59.50 31.20 22.35
CA ASN A 791 -60.60 30.58 21.60
C ASN A 791 -61.39 31.62 20.76
N ALA A 792 -60.84 32.82 20.57
CA ALA A 792 -61.53 33.94 19.92
C ALA A 792 -60.87 34.31 18.58
N LEU A 793 -61.73 34.65 17.63
CA LEU A 793 -61.37 35.07 16.28
C LEU A 793 -60.67 36.43 16.30
N LEU A 794 -59.49 36.50 15.68
CA LEU A 794 -58.87 37.67 15.07
C LEU A 794 -58.97 38.99 15.88
N SER A 795 -58.04 39.25 16.82
CA SER A 795 -57.33 40.55 17.00
C SER A 795 -56.79 40.84 18.42
N ASP A 796 -57.22 40.14 19.48
CA ASP A 796 -56.98 40.59 20.87
C ASP A 796 -55.91 39.78 21.64
N TYR A 797 -54.87 39.30 20.95
CA TYR A 797 -53.77 38.58 21.60
C TYR A 797 -52.68 39.52 22.17
N MET A 798 -52.56 40.75 21.64
CA MET A 798 -51.74 41.84 22.21
C MET A 798 -52.62 42.79 23.02
N ILE A 799 -52.22 43.11 24.25
CA ILE A 799 -52.99 43.99 25.16
C ILE A 799 -52.06 45.01 25.79
N ALA A 800 -52.45 46.29 25.81
CA ALA A 800 -51.71 47.33 26.52
C ALA A 800 -52.46 47.81 27.76
N ASP A 801 -51.73 48.03 28.86
CA ASP A 801 -52.26 48.64 30.08
C ASP A 801 -51.73 50.07 30.26
N GLY A 802 -52.54 50.93 30.88
CA GLY A 802 -52.13 52.31 31.22
C GLY A 802 -51.91 53.18 29.99
N THR A 803 -50.70 53.72 29.86
CA THR A 803 -50.24 54.54 28.71
C THR A 803 -49.36 53.77 27.73
N ALA A 804 -49.17 52.46 27.93
CA ALA A 804 -48.44 51.64 26.97
C ALA A 804 -49.18 51.56 25.64
N ALA A 805 -48.42 51.37 24.58
CA ALA A 805 -48.95 51.16 23.24
C ALA A 805 -48.06 50.19 22.47
N PHE A 806 -48.63 49.54 21.47
CA PHE A 806 -47.88 48.76 20.50
C PHE A 806 -48.30 49.18 19.08
N THR A 807 -47.36 49.14 18.15
CA THR A 807 -47.57 49.50 16.74
C THR A 807 -47.06 48.37 15.87
N LEU A 808 -47.92 47.84 14.99
CA LEU A 808 -47.50 46.87 13.99
C LEU A 808 -46.63 47.59 12.94
N LEU A 809 -45.37 47.18 12.81
CA LEU A 809 -44.42 47.75 11.85
C LEU A 809 -44.38 46.96 10.55
N GLY A 810 -44.54 45.63 10.61
CA GLY A 810 -44.55 44.77 9.43
C GLY A 810 -45.25 43.45 9.68
N SER A 811 -45.85 42.85 8.65
CA SER A 811 -46.41 41.50 8.77
C SER A 811 -46.45 40.74 7.45
N LYS A 812 -46.46 39.41 7.56
CA LYS A 812 -46.69 38.46 6.47
C LYS A 812 -47.73 37.43 6.90
N THR A 813 -48.68 37.13 6.02
CA THR A 813 -49.77 36.19 6.29
C THR A 813 -49.74 35.03 5.29
N TYR A 814 -49.95 33.82 5.80
CA TYR A 814 -49.97 32.56 5.06
C TYR A 814 -51.29 31.82 5.29
N THR A 815 -51.87 31.31 4.21
CA THR A 815 -53.12 30.53 4.22
C THR A 815 -52.96 29.16 3.54
N ALA A 816 -51.71 28.72 3.35
CA ALA A 816 -51.34 27.44 2.77
C ALA A 816 -49.94 27.03 3.25
N ASN A 817 -49.60 25.76 3.08
CA ASN A 817 -48.26 25.23 3.37
C ASN A 817 -47.22 25.91 2.48
N VAL A 818 -46.06 26.24 3.05
CA VAL A 818 -44.95 26.90 2.36
C VAL A 818 -43.65 26.58 3.06
N THR A 819 -42.57 26.50 2.29
CA THR A 819 -41.20 26.53 2.81
C THR A 819 -40.48 27.64 2.06
N GLU A 820 -40.11 28.73 2.74
CA GLU A 820 -39.47 29.89 2.11
C GLU A 820 -38.58 30.65 3.09
N LYS A 821 -37.67 31.47 2.55
CA LYS A 821 -37.03 32.57 3.29
C LYS A 821 -37.93 33.80 3.21
N MET A 822 -38.37 34.30 4.36
CA MET A 822 -39.28 35.43 4.48
C MET A 822 -38.53 36.70 4.87
N THR A 823 -38.90 37.84 4.27
CA THR A 823 -38.31 39.15 4.56
C THR A 823 -39.39 40.19 4.87
N LEU A 824 -39.18 41.00 5.92
CA LEU A 824 -39.89 42.25 6.19
C LEU A 824 -38.87 43.40 6.25
N SER A 825 -39.02 44.43 5.42
CA SER A 825 -38.10 45.57 5.37
C SER A 825 -38.80 46.89 5.68
N GLY A 826 -38.02 47.93 6.01
CA GLY A 826 -38.55 49.29 6.22
C GLY A 826 -39.40 49.40 7.48
N MET A 827 -39.00 48.72 8.56
CA MET A 827 -39.71 48.72 9.84
C MET A 827 -39.10 49.78 10.77
N PRO A 828 -39.72 50.96 10.96
CA PRO A 828 -39.13 52.04 11.75
C PRO A 828 -39.34 51.81 13.25
N VAL A 829 -38.25 51.74 14.00
CA VAL A 829 -38.24 51.71 15.47
C VAL A 829 -37.80 53.08 15.98
N GLN A 830 -38.55 53.65 16.92
CA GLN A 830 -38.25 54.95 17.52
C GLN A 830 -37.41 54.80 18.78
N ASP A 831 -36.81 55.90 19.24
CA ASP A 831 -35.97 55.91 20.43
C ASP A 831 -36.75 55.46 21.68
N GLY A 832 -36.13 54.58 22.47
CA GLY A 832 -36.73 53.98 23.67
C GLY A 832 -37.89 53.00 23.42
N GLN A 833 -38.14 52.56 22.18
CA GLN A 833 -39.11 51.51 21.89
C GLN A 833 -38.46 50.11 21.96
N ASP A 834 -39.15 49.16 22.60
CA ASP A 834 -38.81 47.75 22.48
C ASP A 834 -39.44 47.17 21.19
N VAL A 835 -39.03 45.98 20.77
CA VAL A 835 -39.68 45.28 19.66
C VAL A 835 -40.14 43.89 20.06
N ALA A 836 -41.20 43.41 19.40
CA ALA A 836 -41.68 42.05 19.53
C ALA A 836 -41.86 41.41 18.15
N LEU A 837 -41.21 40.27 17.94
CA LEU A 837 -41.46 39.40 16.80
C LEU A 837 -42.45 38.33 17.24
N VAL A 838 -43.65 38.36 16.64
CA VAL A 838 -44.75 37.46 17.00
C VAL A 838 -45.10 36.53 15.85
N PHE A 839 -45.14 35.25 16.19
CA PHE A 839 -45.58 34.17 15.33
C PHE A 839 -46.96 33.71 15.79
N TYR A 840 -47.99 34.02 15.02
CA TYR A 840 -49.37 33.65 15.29
C TYR A 840 -49.82 32.57 14.32
N HIS A 841 -50.50 31.55 14.81
CA HIS A 841 -51.20 30.61 13.93
C HIS A 841 -52.54 30.17 14.53
N ALA A 842 -53.48 29.85 13.66
CA ALA A 842 -54.83 29.46 14.03
C ALA A 842 -55.34 28.27 13.21
N PHE A 843 -56.03 27.37 13.90
CA PHE A 843 -56.82 26.28 13.33
C PHE A 843 -56.05 25.37 12.38
N GLY A 844 -55.04 24.63 12.88
CA GLY A 844 -54.44 23.48 12.16
C GLY A 844 -52.98 23.57 11.70
N PRO A 845 -52.46 24.66 11.12
CA PRO A 845 -51.11 24.65 10.56
C PRO A 845 -50.03 24.69 11.65
N ASP A 846 -49.03 23.83 11.51
CA ASP A 846 -47.81 23.83 12.31
C ASP A 846 -46.78 24.77 11.68
N LEU A 847 -45.99 25.42 12.53
CA LEU A 847 -44.99 26.39 12.12
C LEU A 847 -43.61 25.97 12.61
N LYS A 848 -42.64 25.89 11.70
CA LYS A 848 -41.22 25.79 11.98
C LYS A 848 -40.52 27.08 11.57
N ILE A 849 -39.61 27.56 12.43
CA ILE A 849 -38.86 28.79 12.26
C ILE A 849 -37.38 28.48 12.47
N ASP A 850 -36.55 29.02 11.59
CA ASP A 850 -35.10 28.92 11.64
C ASP A 850 -34.46 30.24 11.11
N ASN A 851 -33.15 30.43 11.34
CA ASN A 851 -32.31 31.51 10.81
C ASN A 851 -32.92 32.91 10.98
N VAL A 852 -33.37 33.24 12.19
CA VAL A 852 -33.99 34.54 12.49
C VAL A 852 -32.91 35.61 12.60
N LEU A 853 -32.96 36.59 11.71
CA LEU A 853 -32.02 37.69 11.63
C LEU A 853 -32.76 39.03 11.54
N LEU A 854 -32.50 39.93 12.48
CA LEU A 854 -32.98 41.32 12.48
C LEU A 854 -31.81 42.28 12.35
N VAL A 855 -31.75 43.06 11.28
CA VAL A 855 -30.67 44.02 11.00
C VAL A 855 -31.18 45.45 10.90
N ARG A 856 -30.39 46.41 11.37
CA ARG A 856 -30.68 47.84 11.22
C ARG A 856 -30.29 48.30 9.81
N THR A 857 -31.24 48.84 9.06
CA THR A 857 -31.10 49.34 7.68
C THR A 857 -31.18 50.88 7.64
N GLY A 858 -30.40 51.53 6.76
CA GLY A 858 -30.41 52.99 6.54
C GLY A 858 -29.65 53.84 7.58
N ASP A 859 -28.46 54.33 7.18
CA ASP A 859 -27.51 55.30 7.79
C ASP A 859 -26.73 54.84 9.06
N VAL A 860 -25.39 54.78 9.12
CA VAL A 860 -24.28 55.73 8.78
C VAL A 860 -23.03 54.95 8.30
N VAL A 861 -22.24 55.49 7.36
CA VAL A 861 -20.87 54.99 7.06
C VAL A 861 -20.04 55.08 8.34
N LEU A 862 -19.65 53.94 8.92
CA LEU A 862 -18.68 53.90 10.02
C LEU A 862 -17.45 54.72 9.61
N SER A 863 -17.04 55.65 10.46
CA SER A 863 -15.97 56.62 10.16
C SER A 863 -15.04 56.78 11.36
N GLY A 864 -13.84 57.29 11.13
CA GLY A 864 -12.79 57.30 12.15
C GLY A 864 -12.40 55.88 12.56
N TYR A 865 -12.14 55.67 13.84
CA TYR A 865 -11.72 54.37 14.37
C TYR A 865 -12.71 53.25 14.10
N ASP A 866 -14.00 53.48 14.33
CA ASP A 866 -15.03 52.42 14.16
C ASP A 866 -15.15 52.00 12.69
N GLY A 867 -14.93 52.93 11.76
CA GLY A 867 -14.87 52.66 10.33
C GLY A 867 -13.61 51.90 9.92
N TRP A 868 -12.46 52.30 10.46
CA TRP A 868 -11.20 51.59 10.23
C TRP A 868 -11.26 50.17 10.80
N ALA A 869 -11.72 49.99 12.04
CA ALA A 869 -11.84 48.70 12.70
C ALA A 869 -12.76 47.75 11.93
N SER A 870 -13.88 48.25 11.40
CA SER A 870 -14.80 47.45 10.58
C SER A 870 -14.21 46.99 9.23
N GLY A 871 -13.07 47.53 8.82
CA GLY A 871 -12.41 47.19 7.55
C GLY A 871 -11.60 45.89 7.59
N PHE A 872 -11.32 45.36 8.79
CA PHE A 872 -10.48 44.17 8.98
C PHE A 872 -11.34 42.95 9.31
N THR A 873 -11.21 41.92 8.47
CA THR A 873 -11.91 40.64 8.69
C THR A 873 -11.15 39.87 9.78
N GLY A 874 -11.82 39.53 10.88
CA GLY A 874 -11.20 38.82 12.01
C GLY A 874 -10.72 39.71 13.17
N PHE A 875 -10.98 41.03 13.12
CA PHE A 875 -10.61 41.96 14.19
C PHE A 875 -11.70 42.01 15.28
N PHE A 876 -11.57 41.15 16.31
CA PHE A 876 -12.62 40.97 17.33
C PHE A 876 -12.39 41.75 18.64
N ASP A 877 -11.15 41.85 19.12
CA ASP A 877 -10.83 42.68 20.30
C ASP A 877 -10.48 44.10 19.86
N THR A 878 -11.51 44.92 19.70
CA THR A 878 -11.40 46.29 19.16
C THR A 878 -11.14 47.36 20.23
N ALA A 879 -10.81 46.99 21.48
CA ALA A 879 -10.51 47.97 22.51
C ALA A 879 -9.24 48.76 22.17
N LEU A 880 -9.22 50.08 22.39
CA LEU A 880 -8.13 50.96 21.94
C LEU A 880 -6.74 50.60 22.49
N ASP A 881 -6.70 49.99 23.67
CA ASP A 881 -5.50 49.58 24.40
C ASP A 881 -5.17 48.08 24.26
N SER A 882 -6.00 47.31 23.55
CA SER A 882 -5.73 45.91 23.23
C SER A 882 -4.77 45.76 22.05
N ASP A 883 -4.11 44.61 22.01
CA ASP A 883 -3.14 44.15 21.01
C ASP A 883 -3.52 42.68 20.65
N PRO A 884 -4.49 42.49 19.73
CA PRO A 884 -5.05 41.18 19.42
C PRO A 884 -4.17 40.29 18.55
N ASP A 885 -3.27 40.85 17.76
CA ASP A 885 -2.35 40.12 16.88
C ASP A 885 -0.98 39.86 17.55
N GLY A 886 -0.70 40.51 18.68
CA GLY A 886 0.42 40.22 19.57
C GLY A 886 1.75 40.83 19.11
N ASP A 887 1.69 41.97 18.42
CA ASP A 887 2.83 42.62 17.77
C ASP A 887 3.48 43.74 18.63
N ASP A 888 3.00 43.91 19.87
CA ASP A 888 3.30 44.97 20.84
C ASP A 888 2.81 46.39 20.44
N LEU A 889 1.85 46.52 19.53
CA LEU A 889 1.12 47.76 19.24
C LEU A 889 -0.33 47.62 19.67
N SER A 890 -0.83 48.65 20.36
CA SER A 890 -2.26 48.69 20.65
C SER A 890 -3.04 49.13 19.41
N ASN A 891 -4.30 48.74 19.33
CA ASN A 891 -5.19 49.13 18.22
C ASN A 891 -5.23 50.65 17.97
N LEU A 892 -5.12 51.48 19.02
CA LEU A 892 -5.00 52.94 18.88
C LEU A 892 -3.71 53.34 18.13
N MET A 893 -2.59 52.69 18.43
CA MET A 893 -1.32 52.96 17.76
C MET A 893 -1.38 52.55 16.30
N GLU A 894 -1.96 51.39 15.99
CA GLU A 894 -2.13 50.94 14.62
C GLU A 894 -3.06 51.84 13.82
N TYR A 895 -4.21 52.19 14.40
CA TYR A 895 -5.15 53.16 13.81
C TYR A 895 -4.47 54.49 13.48
N ALA A 896 -3.58 54.95 14.36
CA ALA A 896 -2.90 56.23 14.25
C ALA A 896 -1.69 56.20 13.30
N LEU A 897 -1.03 55.06 13.14
CA LEU A 897 0.23 54.91 12.40
C LEU A 897 0.09 54.19 11.05
N ASN A 898 -1.13 53.77 10.70
CA ASN A 898 -1.47 52.96 9.51
C ASN A 898 -1.07 51.49 9.61
N GLY A 899 -1.38 50.86 10.75
CA GLY A 899 -1.25 49.41 10.96
C GLY A 899 -2.50 48.60 10.63
N ASP A 900 -2.32 47.29 10.58
CA ASP A 900 -3.33 46.25 10.40
C ASP A 900 -3.45 45.41 11.69
N PRO A 901 -4.54 45.56 12.47
CA PRO A 901 -4.74 44.92 13.78
C PRO A 901 -4.95 43.40 13.72
N THR A 902 -4.66 42.80 12.56
CA THR A 902 -4.78 41.37 12.30
C THR A 902 -3.48 40.76 11.75
N ASP A 903 -2.44 41.59 11.50
CA ASP A 903 -1.16 41.14 10.93
C ASP A 903 0.02 41.41 11.88
N SER A 904 0.31 40.40 12.71
CA SER A 904 1.45 40.40 13.65
C SER A 904 2.83 40.70 13.01
N GLY A 905 2.95 40.69 11.69
CA GLY A 905 4.17 40.99 10.95
C GLY A 905 4.36 42.47 10.56
N ASP A 906 3.33 43.31 10.67
CA ASP A 906 3.34 44.66 10.11
C ASP A 906 4.01 45.70 11.05
N ALA A 907 4.08 45.42 12.35
CA ALA A 907 4.66 46.25 13.42
C ALA A 907 5.95 46.94 13.02
N ALA A 908 6.88 46.16 12.43
CA ALA A 908 8.21 46.62 12.07
C ALA A 908 8.20 47.69 10.96
N SER A 909 7.14 47.72 10.16
CA SER A 909 6.96 48.67 9.05
C SER A 909 6.26 49.97 9.48
N ILE A 910 5.49 49.93 10.56
CA ILE A 910 4.68 51.08 11.04
C ILE A 910 5.23 51.74 12.31
N LYS A 911 6.04 51.04 13.12
CA LYS A 911 6.68 51.60 14.31
C LYS A 911 7.57 52.80 13.96
N PRO A 912 7.68 53.81 14.84
CA PRO A 912 8.56 54.94 14.61
C PRO A 912 10.01 54.50 14.35
N VAL A 913 10.60 55.05 13.30
CA VAL A 913 11.98 54.76 12.90
C VAL A 913 12.92 55.77 13.56
N VAL A 914 13.92 55.26 14.28
CA VAL A 914 14.98 56.08 14.87
C VAL A 914 16.30 55.91 14.14
N SER A 915 17.01 57.00 13.89
CA SER A 915 18.33 56.97 13.25
C SER A 915 19.24 58.09 13.76
N THR A 916 20.56 57.87 13.78
CA THR A 916 21.52 58.92 14.12
C THR A 916 22.10 59.51 12.84
N VAL A 917 21.98 60.82 12.68
CA VAL A 917 22.46 61.55 11.50
C VAL A 917 23.36 62.69 11.94
N MET A 918 24.47 62.88 11.23
CA MET A 918 25.31 64.06 11.40
C MET A 918 24.74 65.21 10.57
N ASP A 919 24.23 66.23 11.24
CA ASP A 919 23.69 67.45 10.62
C ASP A 919 24.27 68.70 11.27
N GLY A 920 24.70 69.67 10.45
CA GLY A 920 25.32 70.91 10.93
C GLY A 920 26.63 70.74 11.71
N GLY A 921 27.26 69.57 11.67
CA GLY A 921 28.48 69.25 12.42
C GLY A 921 28.26 68.66 13.82
N SER A 922 27.01 68.39 14.20
CA SER A 922 26.61 67.68 15.42
C SER A 922 25.90 66.37 15.07
N ASN A 923 25.91 65.39 15.99
CA ASN A 923 25.10 64.20 15.87
C ASN A 923 23.70 64.49 16.43
N TRP A 924 22.68 64.05 15.69
CA TRP A 924 21.28 64.18 16.06
C TRP A 924 20.61 62.81 15.99
N LEU A 925 19.70 62.54 16.92
CA LEU A 925 18.79 61.41 16.86
C LEU A 925 17.51 61.84 16.16
N TYR A 926 17.26 61.31 14.96
CA TYR A 926 16.04 61.51 14.19
C TYR A 926 14.99 60.46 14.60
N HIS A 927 13.76 60.91 14.79
CA HIS A 927 12.58 60.09 15.07
C HIS A 927 11.52 60.39 14.02
N VAL A 928 11.20 59.38 13.22
CA VAL A 928 10.27 59.48 12.09
C VAL A 928 9.05 58.59 12.38
N HIS A 929 7.85 59.15 12.36
CA HIS A 929 6.59 58.42 12.56
C HIS A 929 5.53 58.83 11.55
N ASN A 930 4.50 58.00 11.38
CA ASN A 930 3.33 58.35 10.58
C ASN A 930 2.30 59.11 11.43
N GLU A 931 1.55 60.02 10.82
CA GLU A 931 0.40 60.68 11.42
C GLU A 931 -0.79 60.58 10.47
N ARG A 932 -1.93 60.16 11.03
CA ARG A 932 -3.21 60.17 10.35
C ARG A 932 -3.73 61.60 10.22
N THR A 933 -4.29 61.92 9.07
CA THR A 933 -4.64 63.31 8.69
C THR A 933 -6.13 63.54 8.47
N ASP A 934 -6.94 62.48 8.44
CA ASP A 934 -8.40 62.53 8.27
C ASP A 934 -9.20 62.44 9.58
N ASP A 935 -8.54 62.18 10.72
CA ASP A 935 -9.16 62.16 12.05
C ASP A 935 -8.62 63.28 12.94
N GLY A 936 -9.44 64.31 13.15
CA GLY A 936 -9.11 65.45 14.00
C GLY A 936 -9.23 65.20 15.51
N THR A 937 -9.63 63.99 15.93
CA THR A 937 -9.65 63.60 17.35
C THR A 937 -8.29 63.10 17.84
N LEU A 938 -7.42 62.67 16.93
CA LEU A 938 -6.06 62.22 17.28
C LEU A 938 -5.13 63.39 17.58
N SER A 939 -4.29 63.21 18.61
CA SER A 939 -3.16 64.09 18.90
C SER A 939 -1.86 63.31 19.00
N TYR A 940 -0.78 63.89 18.47
CA TYR A 940 0.56 63.30 18.40
C TYR A 940 1.55 64.21 19.12
N VAL A 941 2.29 63.67 20.08
CA VAL A 941 3.33 64.39 20.80
C VAL A 941 4.59 63.54 20.88
N VAL A 942 5.71 64.06 20.36
CA VAL A 942 7.03 63.46 20.56
C VAL A 942 7.66 64.08 21.81
N GLU A 943 8.13 63.22 22.70
CA GLU A 943 8.68 63.62 23.99
C GLU A 943 10.04 62.98 24.25
N ALA A 944 10.91 63.72 24.93
CA ALA A 944 12.17 63.23 25.46
C ALA A 944 12.10 63.07 26.98
N GLY A 945 12.85 62.09 27.48
CA GLY A 945 13.04 61.82 28.90
C GLY A 945 14.46 61.32 29.15
N ASN A 946 14.92 61.39 30.41
CA ASN A 946 16.23 60.84 30.79
C ASN A 946 16.12 59.54 31.60
N ASN A 947 14.90 59.03 31.79
CA ASN A 947 14.63 57.83 32.56
C ASN A 947 13.31 57.18 32.11
N LEU A 948 13.35 55.88 31.78
CA LEU A 948 12.17 55.12 31.34
C LEU A 948 11.13 54.86 32.44
N VAL A 949 11.48 55.07 33.71
CA VAL A 949 10.65 54.75 34.88
C VAL A 949 9.98 55.99 35.49
N PHE A 950 10.54 57.19 35.31
CA PHE A 950 9.99 58.43 35.88
C PHE A 950 9.16 59.24 34.87
N THR A 951 8.16 59.99 35.35
CA THR A 951 7.23 60.80 34.53
C THR A 951 7.81 62.15 34.12
N ASN A 952 9.08 62.20 33.69
CA ASN A 952 9.72 63.45 33.27
C ASN A 952 9.72 63.66 31.74
N TRP A 953 8.89 62.90 31.03
CA TRP A 953 8.62 63.08 29.61
C TRP A 953 8.05 64.46 29.32
N ASN A 954 8.63 65.15 28.34
CA ASN A 954 8.16 66.44 27.84
C ASN A 954 8.76 66.71 26.46
N SER A 955 8.27 67.73 25.76
CA SER A 955 8.72 68.09 24.40
C SER A 955 9.93 69.04 24.36
N ALA A 956 10.58 69.36 25.49
CA ALA A 956 11.77 70.21 25.48
C ALA A 956 12.96 69.45 24.88
N GLY A 957 13.67 70.10 23.94
CA GLY A 957 14.80 69.49 23.21
C GLY A 957 14.39 68.79 21.90
N ILE A 958 13.09 68.56 21.69
CA ILE A 958 12.59 68.02 20.42
C ILE A 958 12.44 69.14 19.38
N GLU A 959 13.07 68.96 18.22
CA GLU A 959 12.97 69.84 17.06
C GLU A 959 12.20 69.15 15.93
N PHE A 960 11.14 69.79 15.43
CA PHE A 960 10.52 69.41 14.16
C PHE A 960 11.45 69.75 13.00
N VAL A 961 11.64 68.79 12.08
CA VAL A 961 12.51 68.95 10.91
C VAL A 961 11.71 69.16 9.65
N ASP A 962 10.83 68.21 9.32
CA ASP A 962 10.03 68.21 8.09
C ASP A 962 8.84 67.24 8.21
N GLU A 963 7.88 67.35 7.28
CA GLU A 963 6.79 66.41 7.10
C GLU A 963 6.55 66.08 5.61
N SER A 964 6.11 64.86 5.31
CA SER A 964 5.73 64.48 3.95
C SER A 964 4.36 65.06 3.55
N ALA A 965 4.08 65.08 2.24
CA ALA A 965 2.70 65.24 1.78
C ALA A 965 1.83 64.05 2.25
N SER A 966 0.54 64.29 2.49
CA SER A 966 -0.41 63.22 2.83
C SER A 966 -0.65 62.28 1.64
N VAL A 967 -0.50 60.98 1.86
CA VAL A 967 -0.81 59.89 0.91
C VAL A 967 -1.65 58.86 1.64
N GLY A 968 -2.82 58.52 1.10
CA GLY A 968 -3.72 57.54 1.73
C GLY A 968 -4.22 57.95 3.12
N ASN A 969 -4.41 59.25 3.36
CA ASN A 969 -4.77 59.85 4.66
C ASN A 969 -3.68 59.85 5.73
N TYR A 970 -2.44 59.46 5.41
CA TYR A 970 -1.30 59.54 6.34
C TYR A 970 -0.19 60.42 5.79
N LYS A 971 0.58 61.03 6.68
CA LYS A 971 1.84 61.72 6.36
C LYS A 971 2.93 61.21 7.31
N SER A 972 4.19 61.32 6.92
CA SER A 972 5.32 61.04 7.81
C SER A 972 5.83 62.35 8.42
N VAL A 973 6.10 62.36 9.72
CA VAL A 973 6.62 63.51 10.47
C VAL A 973 8.00 63.17 11.02
N THR A 974 8.96 64.05 10.79
CA THR A 974 10.34 63.90 11.24
C THR A 974 10.65 64.90 12.36
N ASN A 975 10.97 64.36 13.53
CA ASN A 975 11.51 65.12 14.66
C ASN A 975 12.96 64.71 14.92
N ARG A 976 13.69 65.53 15.66
CA ARG A 976 15.03 65.18 16.14
C ARG A 976 15.30 65.72 17.54
N THR A 977 16.27 65.12 18.23
CA THR A 977 16.85 65.63 19.48
C THR A 977 18.37 65.53 19.44
N ASP A 978 19.05 66.34 20.24
CA ASP A 978 20.51 66.29 20.34
C ASP A 978 21.00 65.00 21.00
N THR A 979 22.29 64.68 20.86
CA THR A 979 22.89 63.51 21.51
C THR A 979 23.94 63.92 22.56
N ASP A 980 23.84 65.13 23.11
CA ASP A 980 24.86 65.67 24.03
C ASP A 980 24.69 65.15 25.46
N ALA A 981 23.49 64.69 25.81
CA ALA A 981 23.20 64.06 27.10
C ALA A 981 23.87 62.67 27.21
N SER A 982 24.30 62.30 28.43
CA SER A 982 24.90 60.99 28.68
C SER A 982 23.94 59.82 28.48
N ALA A 983 22.63 60.08 28.58
CA ALA A 983 21.54 59.16 28.28
C ALA A 983 20.23 59.97 28.10
N GLU A 984 19.50 59.69 27.02
CA GLU A 984 18.21 60.28 26.69
C GLU A 984 17.36 59.21 25.99
N PHE A 985 16.05 59.27 26.21
CA PHE A 985 15.04 58.38 25.62
C PHE A 985 14.00 59.25 24.93
N ILE A 986 13.47 58.77 23.81
CA ILE A 986 12.45 59.44 23.02
C ILE A 986 11.23 58.53 22.89
N ARG A 987 10.02 59.09 22.90
CA ARG A 987 8.77 58.36 22.67
C ARG A 987 7.80 59.18 21.83
N LEU A 988 6.88 58.48 21.17
CA LEU A 988 5.66 59.05 20.61
C LEU A 988 4.49 58.76 21.55
N GLN A 989 3.72 59.78 21.89
CA GLN A 989 2.46 59.66 22.60
C GLN A 989 1.31 60.01 21.65
N VAL A 990 0.35 59.09 21.54
CA VAL A 990 -0.88 59.27 20.76
C VAL A 990 -2.06 59.25 21.73
N GLU A 991 -2.98 60.21 21.57
CA GLU A 991 -4.25 60.27 22.32
C GLU A 991 -5.42 60.46 21.35
N LYS A 992 -6.59 59.92 21.71
CA LYS A 992 -7.86 60.02 20.98
C LYS A 992 -8.96 60.55 21.87
#